data_AF-A0A3N4LCL1-F1
#
_entry.id   AF-A0A3N4LCL1-F1
#
_cell.length_a   1.000
_cell.length_b   1.000
_cell.length_c   1.000
_cell.angle_alpha   90.00
_cell.angle_beta   90.00
_cell.angle_gamma   90.00
#
_symmetry.space_group_name_H-M   'P 1'
#
loop_
_entity.id
_entity.type
_entity.pdbx_description
1 polymer ?
#
loop_
_entity_poly.entity_id
_entity_poly.type
_entity_poly.pdbx_seq_one_letter_code
_entity_poly.pdbx_strand_id
1 'polypeptide(L)'
;MASNQGNNASNVKLRLVEAAIRQGQRAMETTPEGYPTRPGKLSNLANHLSSRYKQTGDLHDLDTAIARLEEAVQAAPEDHPDRAACLNNLGGNLSSRYNRTGNLQDLEAAIARSEAAVEATPEDHPDRAGWLNNLGSHYSRRYERTGNLQDLEAAIARSEAAVEATPEDHPARAGRLNNLGSHYSSRYERTGNLQDLEAAISRSEAAVEATPEDHPDRAAMLYNLGNCFSNRYERTGNLQDVDTTVGLFFAAWSVITAPILIRLQGAYAAAQRLALIPSIQDLSRACSLLRDSIHLLPLLTSRSLQREGQQHVLAQLTGLVSLAVSVSLVVEGSPLEALRLQELGRSVTNGQLLDYRSDISDLMEHHPKLAEEFDSLRQQLDSPLPVLESVDMSIHQLQCAQESTICRRNQTAKDFENILLQIREKPGFQNFLLAQSEAHLLSAAHRGPIVILNATSLRSDAILVTRTNVTSISLPSLSHPLLVKYCTGNTYLTDNILLREFLEWLWKGAVQPVLRELGFYPKTVDPLPRIWWIGVGLMAMVPIHAATKFKHGKVKMTTLQYCLVSYTSTIKALQYSRTRPCQQNASMLIVTMPTTPGESPLSGVSKEAEGIKHIRDFSTVEIVEWPSAAHVLKVLPAYTIAHFACHRVSSNNPADSHLLLRKELSGEVDKLHVKDIAALKLPAAKLAYLSAGSTARTASSRLVDEVTHIVSTFHVAGFKHVIGTLWESQDEACQKMALDFYTELGTGDDVAASYRTAIMKLMKQKPLQPLYWAPFIHFGA
;
A
#
# COMPACT_ATOMS: atom_id res chain seq x y z
N MET A 1 -29.64 37.16 14.35
CA MET A 1 -29.58 35.98 15.25
C MET A 1 -30.06 34.72 14.52
N ALA A 2 -29.46 34.40 13.37
CA ALA A 2 -29.69 33.17 12.62
C ALA A 2 -28.46 32.97 11.73
N SER A 3 -27.35 32.50 12.31
CA SER A 3 -26.06 32.30 11.60
C SER A 3 -25.11 31.39 12.39
N ASN A 4 -25.59 30.24 12.89
CA ASN A 4 -24.74 29.34 13.69
C ASN A 4 -25.06 27.84 13.56
N GLN A 5 -25.56 27.36 12.42
CA GLN A 5 -25.96 25.95 12.24
C GLN A 5 -25.12 25.13 11.25
N GLY A 6 -24.08 25.67 10.62
CA GLY A 6 -23.26 24.93 9.64
C GLY A 6 -22.02 24.21 10.20
N ASN A 7 -21.73 24.30 11.50
CA ASN A 7 -20.39 24.03 12.05
C ASN A 7 -20.19 22.61 12.64
N ASN A 8 -21.05 21.62 12.34
CA ASN A 8 -21.37 20.61 13.37
C ASN A 8 -21.67 19.15 12.92
N ALA A 9 -21.14 18.61 11.81
CA ALA A 9 -21.49 17.21 11.43
C ALA A 9 -20.33 16.19 11.53
N SER A 10 -19.12 16.57 11.13
CA SER A 10 -17.98 15.66 10.96
C SER A 10 -16.99 15.67 12.11
N ASN A 11 -16.61 16.87 12.56
CA ASN A 11 -16.07 17.09 13.90
C ASN A 11 -17.04 16.48 14.92
N VAL A 12 -18.35 16.48 14.66
CA VAL A 12 -19.31 15.84 15.54
C VAL A 12 -19.21 14.33 15.55
N LYS A 13 -19.00 13.58 14.46
CA LYS A 13 -18.94 12.10 14.57
C LYS A 13 -17.65 11.58 15.25
N LEU A 14 -16.48 12.13 14.92
CA LEU A 14 -15.24 11.78 15.63
C LEU A 14 -15.25 12.34 17.06
N ARG A 15 -15.73 13.57 17.29
CA ARG A 15 -15.92 14.09 18.67
C ARG A 15 -17.02 13.35 19.42
N LEU A 16 -18.02 12.75 18.76
CA LEU A 16 -19.06 11.92 19.38
C LEU A 16 -18.48 10.56 19.73
N VAL A 17 -17.66 9.94 18.86
CA VAL A 17 -16.93 8.71 19.20
C VAL A 17 -15.95 8.99 20.33
N GLU A 18 -15.19 10.09 20.28
CA GLU A 18 -14.32 10.50 21.39
C GLU A 18 -15.09 10.87 22.66
N ALA A 19 -16.25 11.52 22.53
CA ALA A 19 -17.11 11.84 23.67
C ALA A 19 -17.71 10.57 24.25
N ALA A 20 -18.10 9.60 23.42
CA ALA A 20 -18.59 8.29 23.82
C ALA A 20 -17.48 7.47 24.48
N ILE A 21 -16.24 7.54 23.98
CA ILE A 21 -15.07 6.94 24.63
C ILE A 21 -14.81 7.63 25.98
N ARG A 22 -14.80 8.97 26.05
CA ARG A 22 -14.62 9.72 27.30
C ARG A 22 -15.75 9.44 28.30
N GLN A 23 -16.99 9.35 27.84
CA GLN A 23 -18.14 8.99 28.67
C GLN A 23 -18.08 7.54 29.13
N GLY A 24 -17.69 6.61 28.25
CA GLY A 24 -17.46 5.21 28.59
C GLY A 24 -16.36 5.06 29.63
N GLN A 25 -15.23 5.76 29.47
CA GLN A 25 -14.14 5.81 30.44
C GLN A 25 -14.60 6.36 31.80
N ARG A 26 -15.31 7.49 31.82
CA ARG A 26 -15.90 8.04 33.06
C ARG A 26 -16.93 7.10 33.69
N ALA A 27 -17.76 6.46 32.89
CA ALA A 27 -18.72 5.47 33.39
C ALA A 27 -17.99 4.29 34.06
N MET A 28 -16.83 3.88 33.53
CA MET A 28 -15.97 2.87 34.13
C MET A 28 -15.29 3.33 35.43
N GLU A 29 -14.87 4.59 35.53
CA GLU A 29 -14.32 5.18 36.76
C GLU A 29 -15.35 5.19 37.90
N THR A 30 -16.63 5.38 37.57
CA THR A 30 -17.74 5.46 38.55
C THR A 30 -18.44 4.13 38.83
N THR A 31 -18.17 3.06 38.06
CA THR A 31 -18.82 1.75 38.26
C THR A 31 -17.87 0.85 39.06
N PRO A 32 -18.21 0.41 40.27
CA PRO A 32 -17.36 -0.49 41.07
C PRO A 32 -17.08 -1.83 40.37
N GLU A 33 -15.99 -2.48 40.77
CA GLU A 33 -15.74 -3.89 40.41
C GLU A 33 -16.86 -4.78 40.96
N GLY A 34 -17.34 -5.72 40.15
CA GLY A 34 -18.44 -6.63 40.51
C GLY A 34 -19.87 -6.09 40.32
N TYR A 35 -20.05 -4.85 39.83
CA TYR A 35 -21.40 -4.32 39.57
C TYR A 35 -22.03 -4.99 38.32
N PRO A 36 -23.31 -5.43 38.36
CA PRO A 36 -23.91 -6.23 37.29
C PRO A 36 -23.86 -5.60 35.89
N THR A 37 -23.96 -4.27 35.78
CA THR A 37 -23.92 -3.59 34.47
C THR A 37 -22.50 -3.34 33.95
N ARG A 38 -21.46 -3.72 34.69
CA ARG A 38 -20.06 -3.43 34.33
C ARG A 38 -19.65 -4.13 33.01
N PRO A 39 -19.98 -5.41 32.77
CA PRO A 39 -19.64 -6.08 31.50
C PRO A 39 -20.22 -5.37 30.27
N GLY A 40 -21.51 -5.00 30.30
CA GLY A 40 -22.14 -4.25 29.21
C GLY A 40 -21.49 -2.88 28.96
N LYS A 41 -21.11 -2.14 30.02
CA LYS A 41 -20.40 -0.86 29.87
C LYS A 41 -19.00 -1.01 29.25
N LEU A 42 -18.26 -2.04 29.65
CA LEU A 42 -16.96 -2.37 29.07
C LEU A 42 -17.08 -2.75 27.59
N SER A 43 -18.08 -3.56 27.23
CA SER A 43 -18.39 -3.94 25.85
C SER A 43 -18.73 -2.72 24.99
N ASN A 44 -19.54 -1.79 25.51
CA ASN A 44 -19.87 -0.54 24.81
C ASN A 44 -18.65 0.35 24.58
N LEU A 45 -17.80 0.52 25.60
CA LEU A 45 -16.54 1.24 25.47
C LEU A 45 -15.64 0.60 24.40
N ALA A 46 -15.53 -0.73 24.40
CA ALA A 46 -14.78 -1.47 23.40
C ALA A 46 -15.34 -1.27 21.99
N ASN A 47 -16.66 -1.25 21.81
CA ASN A 47 -17.29 -0.98 20.53
C ASN A 47 -17.00 0.43 20.01
N HIS A 48 -16.95 1.43 20.89
CA HIS A 48 -16.55 2.79 20.51
C HIS A 48 -15.08 2.87 20.10
N LEU A 49 -14.18 2.19 20.83
CA LEU A 49 -12.77 2.06 20.47
C LEU A 49 -12.58 1.34 19.14
N SER A 50 -13.29 0.23 18.92
CA SER A 50 -13.31 -0.51 17.65
C SER A 50 -13.83 0.34 16.49
N SER A 51 -14.84 1.18 16.75
CA SER A 51 -15.36 2.13 15.76
C SER A 51 -14.32 3.19 15.40
N ARG A 52 -13.56 3.71 16.38
CA ARG A 52 -12.45 4.64 16.14
C ARG A 52 -11.33 3.96 15.36
N TYR A 53 -10.95 2.73 15.74
CA TYR A 53 -10.00 1.90 15.00
C TYR A 53 -10.41 1.72 13.52
N LYS A 54 -11.68 1.44 13.23
CA LYS A 54 -12.16 1.33 11.84
C LYS A 54 -12.01 2.63 11.04
N GLN A 55 -11.98 3.80 11.71
CA GLN A 55 -11.84 5.12 11.08
C GLN A 55 -10.38 5.60 10.99
N THR A 56 -9.55 5.26 11.97
CA THR A 56 -8.16 5.73 12.08
C THR A 56 -7.13 4.68 11.71
N GLY A 57 -7.53 3.41 11.64
CA GLY A 57 -6.65 2.27 11.49
C GLY A 57 -5.70 2.05 12.68
N ASP A 58 -5.89 2.76 13.80
CA ASP A 58 -5.00 2.74 14.97
C ASP A 58 -5.11 1.44 15.76
N LEU A 59 -4.11 0.57 15.62
CA LEU A 59 -4.09 -0.73 16.30
C LEU A 59 -4.16 -0.62 17.83
N HIS A 60 -3.71 0.50 18.42
CA HIS A 60 -3.80 0.69 19.86
C HIS A 60 -5.25 0.76 20.36
N ASP A 61 -6.14 1.36 19.58
CA ASP A 61 -7.57 1.38 19.89
C ASP A 61 -8.17 -0.01 19.86
N LEU A 62 -7.76 -0.82 18.89
CA LEU A 62 -8.22 -2.21 18.77
C LEU A 62 -7.70 -3.07 19.94
N ASP A 63 -6.42 -2.95 20.30
CA ASP A 63 -5.85 -3.65 21.44
C ASP A 63 -6.51 -3.22 22.76
N THR A 64 -6.82 -1.93 22.91
CA THR A 64 -7.56 -1.43 24.08
C THR A 64 -8.98 -1.97 24.10
N ALA A 65 -9.66 -2.05 22.95
CA ALA A 65 -11.00 -2.64 22.83
C ALA A 65 -10.98 -4.12 23.25
N ILE A 66 -9.99 -4.89 22.77
CA ILE A 66 -9.78 -6.31 23.13
C ILE A 66 -9.58 -6.43 24.65
N ALA A 67 -8.69 -5.63 25.25
CA ALA A 67 -8.45 -5.67 26.69
C ALA A 67 -9.70 -5.34 27.52
N ARG A 68 -10.54 -4.40 27.08
CA ARG A 68 -11.81 -4.09 27.75
C ARG A 68 -12.83 -5.23 27.61
N LEU A 69 -12.87 -5.91 26.47
CA LEU A 69 -13.74 -7.07 26.27
C LEU A 69 -13.28 -8.30 27.05
N GLU A 70 -11.98 -8.50 27.20
CA GLU A 70 -11.42 -9.54 28.09
C GLU A 70 -11.81 -9.27 29.55
N GLU A 71 -11.72 -8.02 30.01
CA GLU A 71 -12.21 -7.61 31.33
C GLU A 71 -13.72 -7.84 31.48
N ALA A 72 -14.51 -7.54 30.44
CA ALA A 72 -15.96 -7.75 30.45
C ALA A 72 -16.32 -9.24 30.60
N VAL A 73 -15.63 -10.10 29.86
CA VAL A 73 -15.81 -11.56 29.92
C VAL A 73 -15.34 -12.13 31.26
N GLN A 74 -14.28 -11.57 31.87
CA GLN A 74 -13.85 -12.01 33.21
C GLN A 74 -14.81 -11.57 34.30
N ALA A 75 -15.42 -10.38 34.17
CA ALA A 75 -16.35 -9.83 35.16
C ALA A 75 -17.78 -10.42 35.06
N ALA A 76 -18.14 -11.04 33.94
CA ALA A 76 -19.45 -11.64 33.72
C ALA A 76 -19.45 -13.14 34.08
N PRO A 77 -20.21 -13.60 35.10
CA PRO A 77 -20.44 -15.03 35.35
C PRO A 77 -21.00 -15.78 34.13
N GLU A 78 -20.90 -17.12 34.10
CA GLU A 78 -21.32 -17.94 32.94
C GLU A 78 -22.79 -17.73 32.54
N ASP A 79 -23.67 -17.49 33.51
CA ASP A 79 -25.11 -17.27 33.35
C ASP A 79 -25.48 -15.79 33.12
N HIS A 80 -24.49 -14.88 33.02
CA HIS A 80 -24.74 -13.46 32.83
C HIS A 80 -25.28 -13.15 31.42
N PRO A 81 -26.37 -12.39 31.28
CA PRO A 81 -27.03 -12.14 29.99
C PRO A 81 -26.11 -11.50 28.94
N ASP A 82 -25.25 -10.56 29.37
CA ASP A 82 -24.32 -9.88 28.44
C ASP A 82 -23.09 -10.71 28.06
N ARG A 83 -22.86 -11.89 28.67
CA ARG A 83 -21.60 -12.64 28.48
C ARG A 83 -21.43 -13.11 27.04
N ALA A 84 -22.48 -13.66 26.43
CA ALA A 84 -22.43 -14.14 25.05
C ALA A 84 -22.16 -12.99 24.06
N ALA A 85 -22.78 -11.83 24.26
CA ALA A 85 -22.51 -10.63 23.47
C ALA A 85 -21.05 -10.14 23.63
N CYS A 86 -20.51 -10.13 24.86
CA CYS A 86 -19.11 -9.78 25.10
C CYS A 86 -18.14 -10.76 24.42
N LEU A 87 -18.42 -12.06 24.47
CA LEU A 87 -17.63 -13.10 23.80
C LEU A 87 -17.64 -12.94 22.28
N ASN A 88 -18.80 -12.71 21.67
CA ASN A 88 -18.91 -12.46 20.23
C ASN A 88 -18.16 -11.17 19.83
N ASN A 89 -18.31 -10.09 20.59
CA ASN A 89 -17.59 -8.84 20.32
C ASN A 89 -16.07 -9.01 20.47
N LEU A 90 -15.62 -9.81 21.45
CA LEU A 90 -14.22 -10.16 21.61
C LEU A 90 -13.71 -10.94 20.39
N GLY A 91 -14.47 -11.94 19.94
CA GLY A 91 -14.17 -12.71 18.73
C GLY A 91 -14.03 -11.82 17.49
N GLY A 92 -14.97 -10.89 17.27
CA GLY A 92 -14.93 -9.94 16.17
C GLY A 92 -13.71 -9.00 16.19
N ASN A 93 -13.32 -8.49 17.36
CA ASN A 93 -12.14 -7.63 17.51
C ASN A 93 -10.82 -8.41 17.34
N LEU A 94 -10.72 -9.63 17.88
CA LEU A 94 -9.58 -10.52 17.66
C LEU A 94 -9.44 -10.88 16.17
N SER A 95 -10.54 -11.19 15.48
CA SER A 95 -10.52 -11.44 14.04
C SER A 95 -10.12 -10.18 13.23
N SER A 96 -10.52 -9.00 13.69
CA SER A 96 -10.09 -7.72 13.11
C SER A 96 -8.58 -7.49 13.29
N ARG A 97 -8.02 -7.86 14.46
CA ARG A 97 -6.58 -7.77 14.73
C ARG A 97 -5.81 -8.75 13.86
N TYR A 98 -6.30 -9.98 13.74
CA TYR A 98 -5.79 -10.98 12.82
C TYR A 98 -5.71 -10.45 11.36
N ASN A 99 -6.75 -9.78 10.86
CA ASN A 99 -6.75 -9.22 9.50
C ASN A 99 -5.63 -8.18 9.28
N ARG A 100 -5.16 -7.52 10.34
CA ARG A 100 -4.08 -6.54 10.29
C ARG A 100 -2.70 -7.14 10.51
N THR A 101 -2.57 -8.03 11.49
CA THR A 101 -1.27 -8.57 11.94
C THR A 101 -0.91 -9.87 11.24
N GLY A 102 -1.91 -10.61 10.76
CA GLY A 102 -1.77 -11.97 10.25
C GLY A 102 -1.48 -13.02 11.33
N ASN A 103 -1.56 -12.66 12.62
CA ASN A 103 -1.27 -13.57 13.74
C ASN A 103 -2.35 -14.64 13.90
N LEU A 104 -2.03 -15.89 13.55
CA LEU A 104 -3.00 -16.98 13.57
C LEU A 104 -3.59 -17.26 14.97
N GLN A 105 -2.84 -16.98 16.04
CA GLN A 105 -3.33 -17.15 17.41
C GLN A 105 -4.53 -16.26 17.72
N ASP A 106 -4.57 -15.04 17.15
CA ASP A 106 -5.71 -14.14 17.31
C ASP A 106 -6.96 -14.73 16.64
N LEU A 107 -6.80 -15.40 15.50
CA LEU A 107 -7.90 -16.02 14.80
C LEU A 107 -8.42 -17.29 15.50
N GLU A 108 -7.52 -18.09 16.05
CA GLU A 108 -7.87 -19.25 16.87
C GLU A 108 -8.62 -18.82 18.14
N ALA A 109 -8.14 -17.76 18.80
CA ALA A 109 -8.84 -17.16 19.92
C ALA A 109 -10.21 -16.60 19.49
N ALA A 110 -10.31 -15.94 18.34
CA ALA A 110 -11.58 -15.44 17.82
C ALA A 110 -12.63 -16.54 17.64
N ILE A 111 -12.22 -17.67 17.05
CA ILE A 111 -13.09 -18.84 16.86
C ILE A 111 -13.55 -19.38 18.22
N ALA A 112 -12.63 -19.61 19.16
CA ALA A 112 -12.97 -20.15 20.48
C ALA A 112 -13.94 -19.23 21.25
N ARG A 113 -13.80 -17.90 21.15
CA ARG A 113 -14.72 -16.96 21.80
C ARG A 113 -16.09 -16.94 21.12
N SER A 114 -16.14 -16.98 19.79
CA SER A 114 -17.41 -17.02 19.06
C SER A 114 -18.13 -18.37 19.21
N GLU A 115 -17.41 -19.49 19.34
CA GLU A 115 -17.97 -20.80 19.70
C GLU A 115 -18.62 -20.74 21.09
N ALA A 116 -17.90 -20.24 22.10
CA ALA A 116 -18.44 -20.09 23.45
C ALA A 116 -19.66 -19.15 23.49
N ALA A 117 -19.68 -18.09 22.68
CA ALA A 117 -20.85 -17.23 22.53
C ALA A 117 -22.04 -18.02 21.98
N VAL A 118 -21.86 -18.75 20.87
CA VAL A 118 -22.91 -19.57 20.26
C VAL A 118 -23.39 -20.68 21.22
N GLU A 119 -22.51 -21.34 21.96
CA GLU A 119 -22.87 -22.40 22.91
C GLU A 119 -23.68 -21.87 24.11
N ALA A 120 -23.35 -20.67 24.62
CA ALA A 120 -24.07 -20.04 25.73
C ALA A 120 -25.46 -19.50 25.35
N THR A 121 -25.88 -19.66 24.09
CA THR A 121 -27.03 -18.96 23.52
C THR A 121 -28.12 -19.92 23.07
N PRO A 122 -29.34 -19.80 23.63
CA PRO A 122 -30.50 -20.60 23.22
C PRO A 122 -30.79 -20.50 21.71
N GLU A 123 -31.34 -21.56 21.13
CA GLU A 123 -31.62 -21.64 19.69
C GLU A 123 -32.60 -20.56 19.19
N ASP A 124 -33.53 -20.14 20.04
CA ASP A 124 -34.56 -19.13 19.78
C ASP A 124 -34.11 -17.69 20.10
N HIS A 125 -32.86 -17.49 20.54
CA HIS A 125 -32.37 -16.16 20.87
C HIS A 125 -32.19 -15.28 19.60
N PRO A 126 -32.71 -14.03 19.58
CA PRO A 126 -32.66 -13.16 18.39
C PRO A 126 -31.24 -12.94 17.82
N ASP A 127 -30.24 -12.81 18.69
CA ASP A 127 -28.86 -12.55 18.28
C ASP A 127 -28.09 -13.80 17.82
N ARG A 128 -28.63 -15.00 18.06
CA ARG A 128 -27.93 -16.26 17.77
C ARG A 128 -27.51 -16.36 16.31
N ALA A 129 -28.39 -15.98 15.40
CA ALA A 129 -28.12 -16.00 13.97
C ALA A 129 -26.98 -15.04 13.58
N GLY A 130 -26.81 -13.93 14.30
CA GLY A 130 -25.67 -13.02 14.11
C GLY A 130 -24.36 -13.66 14.56
N TRP A 131 -24.36 -14.31 15.73
CA TRP A 131 -23.20 -15.00 16.29
C TRP A 131 -22.75 -16.19 15.43
N LEU A 132 -23.70 -16.96 14.88
CA LEU A 132 -23.43 -18.02 13.91
C LEU A 132 -22.78 -17.48 12.62
N ASN A 133 -23.28 -16.37 12.08
CA ASN A 133 -22.71 -15.72 10.90
C ASN A 133 -21.26 -15.21 11.16
N ASN A 134 -21.02 -14.61 12.33
CA ASN A 134 -19.69 -14.14 12.71
C ASN A 134 -18.71 -15.31 12.87
N LEU A 135 -19.16 -16.39 13.53
CA LEU A 135 -18.38 -17.62 13.67
C LEU A 135 -18.06 -18.25 12.30
N GLY A 136 -19.04 -18.32 11.39
CA GLY A 136 -18.81 -18.78 10.02
C GLY A 136 -17.74 -17.98 9.29
N SER A 137 -17.78 -16.66 9.42
CA SER A 137 -16.76 -15.76 8.87
C SER A 137 -15.36 -16.00 9.46
N HIS A 138 -15.25 -16.34 10.75
CA HIS A 138 -13.96 -16.64 11.38
C HIS A 138 -13.36 -17.95 10.87
N TYR A 139 -14.17 -19.00 10.74
CA TYR A 139 -13.75 -20.26 10.13
C TYR A 139 -13.32 -20.08 8.66
N SER A 140 -14.08 -19.31 7.87
CA SER A 140 -13.72 -19.00 6.49
C SER A 140 -12.37 -18.27 6.38
N ARG A 141 -12.07 -17.33 7.28
CA ARG A 141 -10.74 -16.70 7.36
C ARG A 141 -9.64 -17.68 7.73
N ARG A 142 -9.90 -18.64 8.64
CA ARG A 142 -8.91 -19.66 9.01
C ARG A 142 -8.62 -20.56 7.83
N TYR A 143 -9.66 -20.95 7.11
CA TYR A 143 -9.55 -21.68 5.85
C TYR A 143 -8.67 -20.97 4.82
N GLU A 144 -8.86 -19.67 4.58
CA GLU A 144 -8.06 -18.91 3.62
C GLU A 144 -6.55 -18.97 3.92
N ARG A 145 -6.18 -19.17 5.19
CA ARG A 145 -4.77 -19.29 5.62
C ARG A 145 -4.24 -20.69 5.66
N THR A 146 -5.01 -21.63 6.19
CA THR A 146 -4.55 -22.99 6.44
C THR A 146 -4.81 -23.90 5.24
N GLY A 147 -5.79 -23.56 4.41
CA GLY A 147 -6.32 -24.42 3.37
C GLY A 147 -7.12 -25.61 3.91
N ASN A 148 -7.42 -25.66 5.22
CA ASN A 148 -8.10 -26.79 5.84
C ASN A 148 -9.59 -26.82 5.46
N LEU A 149 -9.99 -27.74 4.58
CA LEU A 149 -11.36 -27.83 4.07
C LEU A 149 -12.43 -27.99 5.17
N GLN A 150 -12.09 -28.61 6.31
CA GLN A 150 -13.01 -28.74 7.45
C GLN A 150 -13.44 -27.39 8.02
N ASP A 151 -12.56 -26.39 8.01
CA ASP A 151 -12.90 -25.03 8.43
C ASP A 151 -13.92 -24.42 7.48
N LEU A 152 -13.78 -24.66 6.18
CA LEU A 152 -14.73 -24.16 5.20
C LEU A 152 -16.10 -24.84 5.30
N GLU A 153 -16.12 -26.15 5.55
CA GLU A 153 -17.36 -26.89 5.82
C GLU A 153 -18.06 -26.37 7.08
N ALA A 154 -17.30 -26.10 8.14
CA ALA A 154 -17.82 -25.46 9.34
C ALA A 154 -18.37 -24.05 9.04
N ALA A 155 -17.67 -23.25 8.24
CA ALA A 155 -18.12 -21.91 7.85
C ALA A 155 -19.46 -21.93 7.12
N ILE A 156 -19.63 -22.85 6.17
CA ILE A 156 -20.88 -23.05 5.42
C ILE A 156 -22.00 -23.48 6.36
N ALA A 157 -21.78 -24.50 7.18
CA ALA A 157 -22.80 -25.01 8.11
C ALA A 157 -23.31 -23.92 9.09
N ARG A 158 -22.41 -23.08 9.63
CA ARG A 158 -22.81 -21.98 10.52
C ARG A 158 -23.55 -20.86 9.77
N SER A 159 -23.16 -20.57 8.54
CA SER A 159 -23.81 -19.55 7.73
C SER A 159 -25.19 -19.99 7.21
N GLU A 160 -25.36 -21.29 6.90
CA GLU A 160 -26.66 -21.89 6.59
C GLU A 160 -27.62 -21.78 7.78
N ALA A 161 -27.17 -22.22 8.96
CA ALA A 161 -27.97 -22.11 10.18
C ALA A 161 -28.33 -20.65 10.52
N ALA A 162 -27.40 -19.71 10.30
CA ALA A 162 -27.67 -18.29 10.45
C ALA A 162 -28.77 -17.81 9.48
N VAL A 163 -28.69 -18.18 8.20
CA VAL A 163 -29.68 -17.79 7.19
C VAL A 163 -31.06 -18.41 7.49
N GLU A 164 -31.11 -19.68 7.89
CA GLU A 164 -32.36 -20.38 8.23
C GLU A 164 -33.05 -19.77 9.45
N ALA A 165 -32.28 -19.35 10.45
CA ALA A 165 -32.79 -18.67 11.64
C ALA A 165 -33.15 -17.18 11.41
N THR A 166 -33.00 -16.66 10.18
CA THR A 166 -33.28 -15.25 9.86
C THR A 166 -34.59 -15.11 9.07
N PRO A 167 -35.59 -14.34 9.57
CA PRO A 167 -36.80 -14.04 8.82
C PRO A 167 -36.51 -13.35 7.48
N GLU A 168 -37.34 -13.61 6.45
CA GLU A 168 -37.13 -13.10 5.09
C GLU A 168 -37.04 -11.57 4.99
N ASP A 169 -37.80 -10.86 5.81
CA ASP A 169 -37.89 -9.40 5.86
C ASP A 169 -36.83 -8.75 6.80
N HIS A 170 -35.98 -9.56 7.44
CA HIS A 170 -35.01 -9.06 8.40
C HIS A 170 -33.84 -8.33 7.69
N PRO A 171 -33.46 -7.09 8.09
CA PRO A 171 -32.44 -6.30 7.42
C PRO A 171 -31.06 -6.97 7.30
N ALA A 172 -30.66 -7.79 8.28
CA ALA A 172 -29.39 -8.50 8.25
C ALA A 172 -29.37 -9.73 7.31
N ARG A 173 -30.52 -10.16 6.77
CA ARG A 173 -30.62 -11.40 5.98
C ARG A 173 -29.79 -11.34 4.70
N ALA A 174 -29.80 -10.21 4.01
CA ALA A 174 -29.02 -10.01 2.79
C ALA A 174 -27.51 -10.15 3.05
N GLY A 175 -27.01 -9.59 4.16
CA GLY A 175 -25.61 -9.73 4.57
C GLY A 175 -25.23 -11.20 4.85
N ARG A 176 -26.10 -11.95 5.54
CA ARG A 176 -25.90 -13.39 5.83
C ARG A 176 -25.90 -14.24 4.56
N LEU A 177 -26.80 -13.95 3.62
CA LEU A 177 -26.83 -14.59 2.30
C LEU A 177 -25.55 -14.35 1.50
N ASN A 178 -25.07 -13.11 1.48
CA ASN A 178 -23.84 -12.75 0.79
C ASN A 178 -22.62 -13.49 1.37
N ASN A 179 -22.53 -13.61 2.70
CA ASN A 179 -21.45 -14.37 3.35
C ASN A 179 -21.52 -15.85 2.99
N LEU A 180 -22.71 -16.45 3.04
CA LEU A 180 -22.93 -17.84 2.63
C LEU A 180 -22.52 -18.05 1.17
N GLY A 181 -22.91 -17.15 0.27
CA GLY A 181 -22.52 -17.19 -1.14
C GLY A 181 -20.99 -17.14 -1.32
N SER A 182 -20.32 -16.26 -0.59
CA SER A 182 -18.85 -16.18 -0.58
C SER A 182 -18.19 -17.49 -0.12
N HIS A 183 -18.71 -18.14 0.93
CA HIS A 183 -18.16 -19.41 1.42
C HIS A 183 -18.34 -20.54 0.41
N TYR A 184 -19.50 -20.61 -0.26
CA TYR A 184 -19.69 -21.54 -1.38
C TYR A 184 -18.72 -21.27 -2.54
N SER A 185 -18.49 -20.00 -2.90
CA SER A 185 -17.50 -19.63 -3.93
C SER A 185 -16.09 -20.08 -3.54
N SER A 186 -15.68 -19.89 -2.29
CA SER A 186 -14.38 -20.37 -1.80
C SER A 186 -14.27 -21.90 -1.87
N ARG A 187 -15.37 -22.64 -1.62
CA ARG A 187 -15.36 -24.11 -1.72
C ARG A 187 -15.22 -24.54 -3.18
N TYR A 188 -15.96 -23.87 -4.07
CA TYR A 188 -15.85 -24.07 -5.50
C TYR A 188 -14.42 -23.87 -6.02
N GLU A 189 -13.73 -22.78 -5.64
CA GLU A 189 -12.37 -22.49 -6.11
C GLU A 189 -11.38 -23.63 -5.81
N ARG A 190 -11.72 -24.46 -4.82
CA ARG A 190 -10.83 -25.47 -4.25
C ARG A 190 -11.22 -26.89 -4.62
N THR A 191 -12.51 -27.18 -4.72
CA THR A 191 -13.03 -28.49 -5.14
C THR A 191 -13.29 -28.56 -6.64
N GLY A 192 -13.52 -27.41 -7.29
CA GLY A 192 -14.03 -27.33 -8.66
C GLY A 192 -15.49 -27.75 -8.80
N ASN A 193 -16.22 -27.97 -7.70
CA ASN A 193 -17.60 -28.46 -7.74
C ASN A 193 -18.58 -27.38 -8.23
N LEU A 194 -19.06 -27.51 -9.47
CA LEU A 194 -19.98 -26.55 -10.08
C LEU A 194 -21.28 -26.32 -9.30
N GLN A 195 -21.74 -27.30 -8.50
CA GLN A 195 -22.93 -27.10 -7.66
C GLN A 195 -22.70 -26.05 -6.57
N ASP A 196 -21.47 -25.96 -6.03
CA ASP A 196 -21.10 -24.93 -5.06
C ASP A 196 -21.10 -23.56 -5.72
N LEU A 197 -20.65 -23.46 -6.98
CA LEU A 197 -20.67 -22.20 -7.71
C LEU A 197 -22.10 -21.72 -7.98
N GLU A 198 -22.99 -22.62 -8.40
CA GLU A 198 -24.40 -22.25 -8.62
C GLU A 198 -25.11 -21.90 -7.30
N ALA A 199 -24.77 -22.57 -6.19
CA ALA A 199 -25.21 -22.17 -4.87
C ALA A 199 -24.69 -20.76 -4.51
N ALA A 200 -23.41 -20.46 -4.79
CA ALA A 200 -22.82 -19.15 -4.54
C ALA A 200 -23.53 -18.03 -5.32
N ILE A 201 -23.81 -18.27 -6.61
CA ILE A 201 -24.55 -17.34 -7.48
C ILE A 201 -25.95 -17.10 -6.92
N SER A 202 -26.72 -18.18 -6.67
CA SER A 202 -28.09 -18.08 -6.18
C SER A 202 -28.20 -17.30 -4.85
N ARG A 203 -27.29 -17.52 -3.89
CA ARG A 203 -27.29 -16.80 -2.61
C ARG A 203 -26.87 -15.33 -2.76
N SER A 204 -25.91 -15.06 -3.65
CA SER A 204 -25.46 -13.70 -3.91
C SER A 204 -26.51 -12.89 -4.69
N GLU A 205 -27.24 -13.50 -5.63
CA GLU A 205 -28.39 -12.89 -6.32
C GLU A 205 -29.49 -12.53 -5.31
N ALA A 206 -29.90 -13.46 -4.45
CA ALA A 206 -30.89 -13.20 -3.42
C ALA A 206 -30.47 -12.06 -2.46
N ALA A 207 -29.18 -11.96 -2.13
CA ALA A 207 -28.66 -10.85 -1.31
C ALA A 207 -28.78 -9.50 -2.05
N VAL A 208 -28.44 -9.47 -3.34
CA VAL A 208 -28.57 -8.27 -4.18
C VAL A 208 -30.04 -7.90 -4.33
N GLU A 209 -30.94 -8.84 -4.62
CA GLU A 209 -32.38 -8.56 -4.78
C GLU A 209 -33.02 -8.01 -3.50
N ALA A 210 -32.59 -8.50 -2.33
CA ALA A 210 -33.08 -8.05 -1.03
C ALA A 210 -32.52 -6.69 -0.57
N THR A 211 -31.58 -6.08 -1.32
CA THR A 211 -30.88 -4.87 -0.89
C THR A 211 -31.24 -3.67 -1.78
N PRO A 212 -31.69 -2.52 -1.25
CA PRO A 212 -32.01 -1.33 -2.04
C PRO A 212 -30.83 -0.81 -2.89
N GLU A 213 -31.11 -0.20 -4.05
CA GLU A 213 -30.10 0.24 -5.02
C GLU A 213 -29.07 1.23 -4.46
N ASP A 214 -29.46 2.11 -3.54
CA ASP A 214 -28.62 3.12 -2.93
C ASP A 214 -27.97 2.67 -1.61
N HIS A 215 -28.19 1.42 -1.19
CA HIS A 215 -27.63 0.87 0.04
C HIS A 215 -26.10 0.67 -0.10
N PRO A 216 -25.28 1.20 0.83
CA PRO A 216 -23.81 1.12 0.73
C PRO A 216 -23.25 -0.29 0.60
N ASP A 217 -23.84 -1.27 1.30
CA ASP A 217 -23.36 -2.67 1.26
C ASP A 217 -23.71 -3.38 -0.05
N ARG A 218 -24.64 -2.84 -0.86
CA ARG A 218 -25.00 -3.41 -2.17
C ARG A 218 -23.79 -3.53 -3.09
N ALA A 219 -22.85 -2.57 -3.02
CA ALA A 219 -21.63 -2.61 -3.82
C ALA A 219 -20.79 -3.86 -3.56
N ALA A 220 -20.65 -4.28 -2.30
CA ALA A 220 -19.90 -5.47 -1.94
C ALA A 220 -20.61 -6.74 -2.43
N MET A 221 -21.94 -6.78 -2.34
CA MET A 221 -22.74 -7.91 -2.83
C MET A 221 -22.66 -8.04 -4.36
N LEU A 222 -22.77 -6.93 -5.09
CA LEU A 222 -22.58 -6.88 -6.54
C LEU A 222 -21.18 -7.31 -6.95
N TYR A 223 -20.16 -6.87 -6.22
CA TYR A 223 -18.78 -7.29 -6.44
C TYR A 223 -18.58 -8.80 -6.24
N ASN A 224 -19.12 -9.36 -5.16
CA ASN A 224 -19.04 -10.79 -4.88
C ASN A 224 -19.80 -11.63 -5.92
N LEU A 225 -20.99 -11.18 -6.33
CA LEU A 225 -21.75 -11.82 -7.39
C LEU A 225 -20.98 -11.78 -8.72
N GLY A 226 -20.36 -10.64 -9.05
CA GLY A 226 -19.49 -10.50 -10.22
C GLY A 226 -18.32 -11.49 -10.21
N ASN A 227 -17.69 -11.72 -9.05
CA ASN A 227 -16.66 -12.75 -8.91
C ASN A 227 -17.20 -14.16 -9.14
N CYS A 228 -18.42 -14.47 -8.70
CA CYS A 228 -19.05 -15.77 -8.95
C CYS A 228 -19.29 -16.01 -10.45
N PHE A 229 -19.86 -15.04 -11.17
CA PHE A 229 -20.03 -15.12 -12.63
C PHE A 229 -18.68 -15.21 -13.37
N SER A 230 -17.69 -14.48 -12.89
CA SER A 230 -16.33 -14.54 -13.42
C SER A 230 -15.73 -15.94 -13.28
N ASN A 231 -15.88 -16.55 -12.10
CA ASN A 231 -15.46 -17.93 -11.82
C ASN A 231 -16.19 -18.93 -12.74
N ARG A 232 -17.48 -18.70 -13.04
CA ARG A 232 -18.26 -19.54 -13.96
C ARG A 232 -17.77 -19.42 -15.40
N TYR A 233 -17.48 -18.19 -15.86
CA TYR A 233 -16.89 -17.95 -17.16
C TYR A 233 -15.57 -18.70 -17.34
N GLU A 234 -14.65 -18.58 -16.37
CA GLU A 234 -13.31 -19.19 -16.44
C GLU A 234 -13.35 -20.72 -16.60
N ARG A 235 -14.47 -21.34 -16.23
CA ARG A 235 -14.62 -22.81 -16.27
C ARG A 235 -15.56 -23.33 -17.34
N THR A 236 -16.59 -22.57 -17.70
CA THR A 236 -17.57 -22.97 -18.73
C THR A 236 -17.25 -22.36 -20.09
N GLY A 237 -16.49 -21.27 -20.14
CA GLY A 237 -16.27 -20.46 -21.34
C GLY A 237 -17.51 -19.67 -21.79
N ASN A 238 -18.56 -19.57 -20.96
CA ASN A 238 -19.81 -18.89 -21.33
C ASN A 238 -19.60 -17.38 -21.45
N LEU A 239 -19.54 -16.85 -22.68
CA LEU A 239 -19.30 -15.44 -22.94
C LEU A 239 -20.36 -14.51 -22.35
N GLN A 240 -21.61 -14.97 -22.15
CA GLN A 240 -22.65 -14.16 -21.51
C GLN A 240 -22.32 -13.83 -20.03
N ASP A 241 -21.53 -14.69 -19.37
CA ASP A 241 -21.08 -14.44 -18.01
C ASP A 241 -20.05 -13.30 -17.95
N VAL A 242 -19.34 -13.01 -19.04
CA VAL A 242 -18.40 -11.87 -19.12
C VAL A 242 -19.15 -10.55 -19.08
N ASP A 243 -20.19 -10.41 -19.91
CA ASP A 243 -21.02 -9.20 -19.95
C ASP A 243 -21.73 -8.98 -18.61
N THR A 244 -22.28 -10.05 -18.03
CA THR A 244 -22.88 -10.02 -16.68
C THR A 244 -21.86 -9.59 -15.62
N THR A 245 -20.66 -10.16 -15.64
CA THR A 245 -19.56 -9.82 -14.71
C THR A 245 -19.20 -8.33 -14.80
N VAL A 246 -18.99 -7.81 -16.02
CA VAL A 246 -18.67 -6.40 -16.24
C VAL A 246 -19.81 -5.50 -15.76
N GLY A 247 -21.07 -5.86 -16.06
CA GLY A 247 -22.25 -5.13 -15.62
C GLY A 247 -22.35 -5.04 -14.09
N LEU A 248 -22.13 -6.15 -13.38
CA LEU A 248 -22.15 -6.21 -11.92
C LEU A 248 -21.04 -5.37 -11.28
N PHE A 249 -19.82 -5.46 -11.80
CA PHE A 249 -18.70 -4.64 -11.32
C PHE A 249 -18.92 -3.14 -11.58
N PHE A 250 -19.50 -2.79 -12.73
CA PHE A 250 -19.88 -1.40 -13.02
C PHE A 250 -21.00 -0.91 -12.09
N ALA A 251 -21.98 -1.76 -11.79
CA ALA A 251 -23.02 -1.44 -10.82
C ALA A 251 -22.42 -1.22 -9.42
N ALA A 252 -21.47 -2.04 -8.99
CA ALA A 252 -20.76 -1.85 -7.73
C ALA A 252 -19.99 -0.52 -7.67
N TRP A 253 -19.31 -0.12 -8.74
CA TRP A 253 -18.66 1.19 -8.88
C TRP A 253 -19.65 2.36 -8.76
N SER A 254 -20.86 2.18 -9.31
CA SER A 254 -21.90 3.21 -9.42
C SER A 254 -22.66 3.47 -8.12
N VAL A 255 -22.53 2.62 -7.10
CA VAL A 255 -23.11 2.86 -5.77
C VAL A 255 -22.30 3.94 -5.05
N ILE A 256 -22.64 5.21 -5.30
CA ILE A 256 -21.89 6.37 -4.78
C ILE A 256 -21.81 6.44 -3.25
N THR A 257 -22.77 5.82 -2.55
CA THR A 257 -22.86 5.77 -1.08
C THR A 257 -21.92 4.74 -0.45
N ALA A 258 -21.43 3.79 -1.24
CA ALA A 258 -20.52 2.74 -0.79
C ALA A 258 -19.14 3.32 -0.41
N PRO A 259 -18.39 2.67 0.50
CA PRO A 259 -17.00 3.02 0.78
C PRO A 259 -16.17 3.11 -0.51
N ILE A 260 -15.22 4.03 -0.57
CA ILE A 260 -14.47 4.31 -1.81
C ILE A 260 -13.70 3.06 -2.27
N LEU A 261 -13.17 2.26 -1.35
CA LEU A 261 -12.38 1.08 -1.67
C LEU A 261 -13.16 0.06 -2.51
N ILE A 262 -14.39 -0.30 -2.09
CA ILE A 262 -15.18 -1.32 -2.81
C ILE A 262 -15.61 -0.81 -4.19
N ARG A 263 -15.85 0.50 -4.33
CA ARG A 263 -16.13 1.13 -5.61
C ARG A 263 -14.92 0.97 -6.55
N LEU A 264 -13.72 1.30 -6.08
CA LEU A 264 -12.49 1.14 -6.87
C LEU A 264 -12.19 -0.32 -7.21
N GLN A 265 -12.49 -1.26 -6.31
CA GLN A 265 -12.39 -2.68 -6.61
C GLN A 265 -13.33 -3.10 -7.74
N GLY A 266 -14.59 -2.62 -7.71
CA GLY A 266 -15.54 -2.82 -8.80
C GLY A 266 -15.04 -2.23 -10.12
N ALA A 267 -14.65 -0.96 -10.15
CA ALA A 267 -14.14 -0.31 -11.36
C ALA A 267 -12.90 -1.01 -11.92
N TYR A 268 -11.97 -1.40 -11.06
CA TYR A 268 -10.75 -2.09 -11.46
C TYR A 268 -11.05 -3.48 -12.02
N ALA A 269 -11.90 -4.26 -11.35
CA ALA A 269 -12.29 -5.59 -11.80
C ALA A 269 -13.04 -5.54 -13.15
N ALA A 270 -13.96 -4.57 -13.33
CA ALA A 270 -14.60 -4.32 -14.62
C ALA A 270 -13.56 -4.01 -15.71
N ALA A 271 -12.62 -3.11 -15.44
CA ALA A 271 -11.59 -2.73 -16.38
C ALA A 271 -10.65 -3.88 -16.75
N GLN A 272 -10.29 -4.74 -15.79
CA GLN A 272 -9.51 -5.95 -16.06
C GLN A 272 -10.24 -6.90 -17.02
N ARG A 273 -11.55 -7.09 -16.83
CA ARG A 273 -12.35 -7.97 -17.69
C ARG A 273 -12.51 -7.39 -19.10
N LEU A 274 -12.78 -6.09 -19.21
CA LEU A 274 -12.84 -5.36 -20.48
C LEU A 274 -11.50 -5.40 -21.26
N ALA A 275 -10.37 -5.52 -20.57
CA ALA A 275 -9.05 -5.59 -21.17
C ALA A 275 -8.62 -7.00 -21.66
N LEU A 276 -9.40 -8.07 -21.38
CA LEU A 276 -9.04 -9.45 -21.75
C LEU A 276 -9.28 -9.76 -23.24
N ILE A 277 -10.39 -9.30 -23.82
CA ILE A 277 -10.73 -9.48 -25.25
C ILE A 277 -11.19 -8.11 -25.80
N PRO A 278 -10.26 -7.20 -26.07
CA PRO A 278 -10.59 -5.79 -26.21
C PRO A 278 -11.20 -5.45 -27.57
N SER A 279 -12.43 -4.94 -27.58
CA SER A 279 -12.85 -3.98 -28.60
C SER A 279 -12.36 -2.58 -28.22
N ILE A 280 -12.24 -1.66 -29.19
CA ILE A 280 -11.89 -0.25 -28.91
C ILE A 280 -12.94 0.39 -27.97
N GLN A 281 -14.20 -0.01 -28.09
CA GLN A 281 -15.29 0.46 -27.24
C GLN A 281 -15.12 0.00 -25.79
N ASP A 282 -14.75 -1.26 -25.57
CA ASP A 282 -14.51 -1.81 -24.24
C ASP A 282 -13.30 -1.18 -23.57
N LEU A 283 -12.22 -0.98 -24.31
CA LEU A 283 -11.05 -0.26 -23.80
C LEU A 283 -11.38 1.19 -23.45
N SER A 284 -12.25 1.85 -24.22
CA SER A 284 -12.69 3.22 -23.91
C SER A 284 -13.47 3.28 -22.59
N ARG A 285 -14.37 2.30 -22.35
CA ARG A 285 -15.08 2.16 -21.07
C ARG A 285 -14.12 1.89 -19.91
N ALA A 286 -13.16 0.98 -20.11
CA ALA A 286 -12.12 0.68 -19.12
C ALA A 286 -11.26 1.92 -18.82
N CYS A 287 -10.91 2.71 -19.84
CA CYS A 287 -10.14 3.94 -19.71
C CYS A 287 -10.84 4.94 -18.80
N SER A 288 -12.15 5.16 -19.02
CA SER A 288 -12.97 6.06 -18.19
C SER A 288 -12.98 5.59 -16.73
N LEU A 289 -13.30 4.32 -16.49
CA LEU A 289 -13.35 3.75 -15.13
C LEU A 289 -12.01 3.88 -14.39
N LEU A 290 -10.90 3.58 -15.08
CA LEU A 290 -9.56 3.64 -14.49
C LEU A 290 -9.11 5.09 -14.24
N ARG A 291 -9.44 6.02 -15.13
CA ARG A 291 -9.19 7.45 -14.93
C ARG A 291 -9.91 7.97 -13.69
N ASP A 292 -11.21 7.71 -13.60
CA ASP A 292 -12.02 8.15 -12.46
C ASP A 292 -11.51 7.50 -11.17
N SER A 293 -11.11 6.22 -11.25
CA SER A 293 -10.51 5.51 -10.13
C SER A 293 -9.21 6.17 -9.63
N ILE A 294 -8.32 6.55 -10.54
CA ILE A 294 -7.05 7.22 -10.19
C ILE A 294 -7.31 8.57 -9.52
N HIS A 295 -8.33 9.31 -9.94
CA HIS A 295 -8.70 10.58 -9.29
C HIS A 295 -9.22 10.41 -7.85
N LEU A 296 -9.76 9.24 -7.50
CA LEU A 296 -10.21 8.94 -6.14
C LEU A 296 -9.13 8.32 -5.24
N LEU A 297 -8.01 7.82 -5.78
CA LEU A 297 -6.93 7.19 -4.99
C LEU A 297 -6.37 8.09 -3.87
N PRO A 298 -6.10 9.39 -4.08
CA PRO A 298 -5.64 10.28 -3.00
C PRO A 298 -6.66 10.42 -1.86
N LEU A 299 -7.92 10.04 -2.08
CA LEU A 299 -8.97 10.16 -1.07
C LEU A 299 -8.97 8.97 -0.09
N LEU A 300 -8.49 7.80 -0.52
CA LEU A 300 -8.34 6.62 0.33
C LEU A 300 -7.19 6.72 1.34
N THR A 301 -6.26 7.65 1.12
CA THR A 301 -5.07 7.84 1.94
C THR A 301 -5.28 9.02 2.88
N SER A 302 -6.21 8.88 3.83
CA SER A 302 -6.55 9.98 4.74
C SER A 302 -5.56 10.22 5.87
N ARG A 303 -5.53 11.44 6.42
CA ARG A 303 -4.62 11.80 7.53
C ARG A 303 -4.96 11.09 8.83
N SER A 304 -6.23 10.75 9.03
CA SER A 304 -6.68 10.01 10.21
C SER A 304 -6.19 8.57 10.17
N LEU A 305 -5.98 8.02 8.97
CA LEU A 305 -5.40 6.70 8.79
C LEU A 305 -3.92 6.72 9.13
N GLN A 306 -3.53 5.88 10.10
CA GLN A 306 -2.12 5.53 10.27
C GLN A 306 -1.57 4.95 8.96
N ARG A 307 -0.27 5.15 8.72
CA ARG A 307 0.43 4.72 7.48
C ARG A 307 0.17 3.25 7.11
N GLU A 308 0.05 2.40 8.12
CA GLU A 308 -0.26 0.97 7.97
C GLU A 308 -1.67 0.73 7.42
N GLY A 309 -2.65 1.53 7.84
CA GLY A 309 -4.02 1.48 7.31
C GLY A 309 -4.07 1.90 5.84
N GLN A 310 -3.35 2.97 5.48
CA GLN A 310 -3.24 3.43 4.09
C GLN A 310 -2.63 2.35 3.17
N GLN A 311 -1.55 1.72 3.62
CA GLN A 311 -0.89 0.65 2.87
C GLN A 311 -1.81 -0.58 2.73
N HIS A 312 -2.53 -0.97 3.78
CA HIS A 312 -3.46 -2.09 3.71
C HIS A 312 -4.55 -1.88 2.65
N VAL A 313 -5.09 -0.66 2.53
CA VAL A 313 -6.09 -0.30 1.52
C VAL A 313 -5.48 -0.33 0.11
N LEU A 314 -4.34 0.35 -0.11
CA LEU A 314 -3.71 0.41 -1.42
C LEU A 314 -3.21 -0.93 -1.93
N ALA A 315 -2.86 -1.86 -1.04
CA ALA A 315 -2.45 -3.22 -1.41
C ALA A 315 -3.51 -3.98 -2.22
N GLN A 316 -4.79 -3.62 -2.06
CA GLN A 316 -5.91 -4.24 -2.76
C GLN A 316 -6.11 -3.70 -4.19
N LEU A 317 -5.42 -2.62 -4.56
CA LEU A 317 -5.54 -1.92 -5.84
C LEU A 317 -4.26 -2.07 -6.69
N THR A 318 -3.43 -3.06 -6.38
CA THR A 318 -2.16 -3.32 -7.07
C THR A 318 -2.37 -3.49 -8.58
N GLY A 319 -1.59 -2.76 -9.38
CA GLY A 319 -1.65 -2.85 -10.85
C GLY A 319 -2.73 -2.01 -11.52
N LEU A 320 -3.61 -1.35 -10.75
CA LEU A 320 -4.63 -0.43 -11.27
C LEU A 320 -3.99 0.67 -12.14
N VAL A 321 -2.93 1.30 -11.63
CA VAL A 321 -2.19 2.36 -12.34
C VAL A 321 -1.54 1.82 -13.61
N SER A 322 -0.90 0.65 -13.53
CA SER A 322 -0.25 0.00 -14.66
C SER A 322 -1.23 -0.28 -15.81
N LEU A 323 -2.43 -0.80 -15.46
CA LEU A 323 -3.50 -1.04 -16.42
C LEU A 323 -4.03 0.27 -17.01
N ALA A 324 -4.24 1.31 -16.19
CA ALA A 324 -4.72 2.62 -16.65
C ALA A 324 -3.79 3.24 -17.70
N VAL A 325 -2.47 3.18 -17.45
CA VAL A 325 -1.44 3.64 -18.38
C VAL A 325 -1.53 2.86 -19.70
N SER A 326 -1.58 1.52 -19.64
CA SER A 326 -1.66 0.69 -20.85
C SER A 326 -2.94 0.94 -21.65
N VAL A 327 -4.10 1.08 -20.98
CA VAL A 327 -5.39 1.32 -21.65
C VAL A 327 -5.43 2.72 -22.28
N SER A 328 -5.01 3.76 -21.56
CA SER A 328 -4.96 5.14 -22.08
C SER A 328 -4.05 5.24 -23.32
N LEU A 329 -2.89 4.58 -23.32
CA LEU A 329 -2.01 4.53 -24.49
C LEU A 329 -2.63 3.84 -25.72
N VAL A 330 -3.58 2.92 -25.54
CA VAL A 330 -4.28 2.28 -26.67
C VAL A 330 -5.44 3.15 -27.17
N VAL A 331 -6.27 3.65 -26.25
CA VAL A 331 -7.51 4.37 -26.59
C VAL A 331 -7.23 5.78 -27.10
N GLU A 332 -6.37 6.51 -26.39
CA GLU A 332 -6.17 7.94 -26.60
C GLU A 332 -4.92 8.22 -27.43
N GLY A 333 -3.97 7.29 -27.43
CA GLY A 333 -2.69 7.44 -28.12
C GLY A 333 -1.83 8.60 -27.59
N SER A 334 -2.15 9.16 -26.41
CA SER A 334 -1.46 10.29 -25.80
C SER A 334 -0.53 9.83 -24.68
N PRO A 335 0.81 9.84 -24.89
CA PRO A 335 1.78 9.53 -23.85
C PRO A 335 1.73 10.49 -22.65
N LEU A 336 1.32 11.73 -22.90
CA LEU A 336 1.18 12.75 -21.86
C LEU A 336 0.04 12.41 -20.89
N GLU A 337 -1.12 11.98 -21.39
CA GLU A 337 -2.24 11.59 -20.52
C GLU A 337 -1.92 10.33 -19.71
N ALA A 338 -1.28 9.34 -20.36
CA ALA A 338 -0.81 8.16 -19.66
C ALA A 338 0.20 8.50 -18.55
N LEU A 339 1.12 9.44 -18.79
CA LEU A 339 2.06 9.95 -17.78
C LEU A 339 1.33 10.67 -16.64
N ARG A 340 0.30 11.48 -16.92
CA ARG A 340 -0.51 12.16 -15.91
C ARG A 340 -1.22 11.17 -14.99
N LEU A 341 -1.82 10.13 -15.55
CA LEU A 341 -2.47 9.06 -14.80
C LEU A 341 -1.47 8.35 -13.87
N GLN A 342 -0.27 8.07 -14.37
CA GLN A 342 0.79 7.47 -13.58
C GLN A 342 1.27 8.38 -12.43
N GLU A 343 1.54 9.66 -12.71
CA GLU A 343 2.02 10.60 -11.69
C GLU A 343 0.97 10.87 -10.60
N LEU A 344 -0.32 10.75 -10.92
CA LEU A 344 -1.40 10.90 -9.95
C LEU A 344 -1.65 9.62 -9.13
N GLY A 345 -1.57 8.45 -9.78
CA GLY A 345 -1.91 7.17 -9.15
C GLY A 345 -0.75 6.45 -8.46
N ARG A 346 0.50 6.83 -8.71
CA ARG A 346 1.68 6.14 -8.18
C ARG A 346 2.26 6.82 -6.94
N SER A 347 2.72 6.02 -5.98
CA SER A 347 3.36 6.50 -4.75
C SER A 347 2.49 7.52 -4.04
N VAL A 348 1.18 7.23 -3.94
CA VAL A 348 0.15 8.19 -3.48
C VAL A 348 0.47 8.66 -2.07
N THR A 349 0.89 7.76 -1.19
CA THR A 349 1.25 8.09 0.20
C THR A 349 2.45 9.02 0.27
N ASN A 350 3.50 8.74 -0.52
CA ASN A 350 4.70 9.59 -0.53
C ASN A 350 4.45 10.90 -1.27
N GLY A 351 3.67 10.88 -2.35
CA GLY A 351 3.23 12.05 -3.08
C GLY A 351 2.48 13.00 -2.17
N GLN A 352 1.54 12.50 -1.37
CA GLN A 352 0.90 13.29 -0.33
C GLN A 352 1.87 13.79 0.73
N LEU A 353 2.84 13.00 1.21
CA LEU A 353 3.86 13.49 2.15
C LEU A 353 4.69 14.64 1.56
N LEU A 354 4.96 14.61 0.26
CA LEU A 354 5.62 15.69 -0.46
C LEU A 354 4.68 16.90 -0.61
N ASP A 355 3.41 16.69 -0.97
CA ASP A 355 2.38 17.73 -1.07
C ASP A 355 2.01 18.32 0.30
N TYR A 356 2.13 17.58 1.40
CA TYR A 356 1.99 18.13 2.75
C TYR A 356 3.14 19.08 3.08
N ARG A 357 4.29 18.92 2.43
CA ARG A 357 5.42 19.83 2.57
C ARG A 357 5.33 21.00 1.57
N SER A 358 4.30 21.04 0.70
CA SER A 358 3.91 22.17 -0.14
C SER A 358 2.39 22.44 -0.02
N ASP A 359 1.57 21.86 -0.86
CA ASP A 359 0.18 22.20 -1.17
C ASP A 359 -0.85 22.12 -0.01
N ILE A 360 -0.91 21.07 0.82
CA ILE A 360 -2.01 20.97 1.82
C ILE A 360 -1.67 21.73 3.12
N SER A 361 -0.38 21.90 3.44
CA SER A 361 0.02 22.87 4.45
C SER A 361 -0.33 24.27 3.97
N ASP A 362 -0.10 24.58 2.70
CA ASP A 362 -0.52 25.84 2.10
C ASP A 362 -2.06 25.98 2.14
N LEU A 363 -2.84 24.92 1.88
CA LEU A 363 -4.31 24.98 2.00
C LEU A 363 -4.77 25.20 3.44
N MET A 364 -4.15 24.54 4.42
CA MET A 364 -4.46 24.76 5.84
C MET A 364 -4.05 26.16 6.30
N GLU A 365 -2.95 26.70 5.79
CA GLU A 365 -2.44 28.01 6.15
C GLU A 365 -3.28 29.13 5.52
N HIS A 366 -3.62 29.01 4.23
CA HIS A 366 -4.32 30.05 3.48
C HIS A 366 -5.85 29.89 3.52
N HIS A 367 -6.36 28.65 3.64
CA HIS A 367 -7.79 28.30 3.57
C HIS A 367 -8.21 27.20 4.60
N PRO A 368 -7.99 27.41 5.91
CA PRO A 368 -8.18 26.37 6.94
C PRO A 368 -9.58 25.75 6.96
N LYS A 369 -10.64 26.54 6.72
CA LYS A 369 -12.02 26.04 6.71
C LYS A 369 -12.27 25.03 5.59
N LEU A 370 -11.75 25.30 4.39
CA LEU A 370 -11.88 24.38 3.25
C LEU A 370 -11.09 23.09 3.50
N ALA A 371 -9.90 23.22 4.09
CA ALA A 371 -9.08 22.06 4.45
C ALA A 371 -9.77 21.16 5.49
N GLU A 372 -10.35 21.75 6.54
CA GLU A 372 -11.10 21.04 7.58
C GLU A 372 -12.33 20.34 7.00
N GLU A 373 -13.14 21.04 6.20
CA GLU A 373 -14.36 20.49 5.59
C GLU A 373 -14.06 19.34 4.62
N PHE A 374 -13.03 19.50 3.79
CA PHE A 374 -12.54 18.47 2.87
C PHE A 374 -12.13 17.18 3.61
N ASP A 375 -11.31 17.30 4.66
CA ASP A 375 -10.86 16.12 5.42
C ASP A 375 -12.03 15.42 6.11
N SER A 376 -12.98 16.22 6.61
CA SER A 376 -14.21 15.78 7.26
C SER A 376 -15.13 14.95 6.37
N LEU A 377 -15.37 15.42 5.14
CA LEU A 377 -16.28 14.76 4.20
C LEU A 377 -15.67 13.46 3.69
N ARG A 378 -14.35 13.48 3.44
CA ARG A 378 -13.57 12.29 3.08
C ARG A 378 -13.69 11.17 4.12
N GLN A 379 -13.50 11.49 5.40
CA GLN A 379 -13.61 10.49 6.48
C GLN A 379 -15.02 9.88 6.60
N GLN A 380 -16.07 10.67 6.41
CA GLN A 380 -17.46 10.18 6.49
C GLN A 380 -17.83 9.23 5.35
N LEU A 381 -17.30 9.48 4.14
CA LEU A 381 -17.47 8.58 3.00
C LEU A 381 -16.71 7.27 3.18
N ASP A 382 -15.54 7.31 3.80
CA ASP A 382 -14.73 6.10 3.97
C ASP A 382 -15.16 5.26 5.20
N SER A 383 -15.93 5.82 6.14
CA SER A 383 -16.36 5.08 7.33
C SER A 383 -17.32 3.92 6.98
N PRO A 384 -17.13 2.70 7.52
CA PRO A 384 -18.08 1.59 7.33
C PRO A 384 -19.41 1.91 8.00
N LEU A 385 -20.49 1.25 7.55
CA LEU A 385 -21.77 1.32 8.24
C LEU A 385 -21.63 0.74 9.66
N PRO A 386 -22.32 1.32 10.67
CA PRO A 386 -22.45 0.67 11.96
C PRO A 386 -23.09 -0.70 11.76
N VAL A 387 -22.48 -1.75 12.33
CA VAL A 387 -23.16 -3.04 12.44
C VAL A 387 -24.29 -2.84 13.42
N LEU A 388 -25.52 -2.71 12.91
CA LEU A 388 -26.73 -2.62 13.71
C LEU A 388 -27.11 -4.04 14.18
N GLU A 389 -26.27 -4.60 15.04
CA GLU A 389 -26.60 -5.78 15.82
C GLU A 389 -26.83 -5.24 17.24
N SER A 390 -28.09 -5.03 17.62
CA SER A 390 -28.41 -4.62 18.99
C SER A 390 -29.41 -5.56 19.60
N VAL A 391 -29.11 -5.89 20.85
CA VAL A 391 -29.80 -6.79 21.77
C VAL A 391 -31.24 -6.32 22.12
N ASP A 392 -31.74 -5.17 21.62
CA ASP A 392 -33.06 -4.61 22.02
C ASP A 392 -33.86 -3.81 20.94
N MET A 393 -33.43 -3.76 19.67
CA MET A 393 -34.16 -3.00 18.64
C MET A 393 -35.18 -3.86 17.89
N SER A 394 -36.39 -3.32 17.68
CA SER A 394 -37.36 -3.95 16.77
C SER A 394 -36.91 -3.84 15.31
N ILE A 395 -37.42 -4.72 14.44
CA ILE A 395 -37.14 -4.72 12.99
C ILE A 395 -37.40 -3.35 12.37
N HIS A 396 -38.51 -2.69 12.75
CA HIS A 396 -38.84 -1.34 12.28
C HIS A 396 -37.80 -0.28 12.70
N GLN A 397 -37.29 -0.35 13.93
CA GLN A 397 -36.26 0.58 14.41
C GLN A 397 -34.94 0.40 13.67
N LEU A 398 -34.57 -0.85 13.36
CA LEU A 398 -33.41 -1.17 12.54
C LEU A 398 -33.52 -0.57 11.13
N GLN A 399 -34.69 -0.70 10.49
CA GLN A 399 -34.96 -0.15 9.16
C GLN A 399 -34.84 1.38 9.14
N CYS A 400 -35.50 2.08 10.07
CA CYS A 400 -35.41 3.56 10.14
C CYS A 400 -33.97 4.05 10.39
N ALA A 401 -33.19 3.34 11.20
CA ALA A 401 -31.79 3.69 11.46
C ALA A 401 -30.91 3.52 10.21
N GLN A 402 -31.16 2.48 9.41
CA GLN A 402 -30.49 2.26 8.12
C GLN A 402 -30.83 3.36 7.12
N GLU A 403 -32.12 3.64 6.89
CA GLU A 403 -32.58 4.68 5.95
C GLU A 403 -31.98 6.06 6.27
N SER A 404 -32.02 6.47 7.53
CA SER A 404 -31.42 7.72 7.99
C SER A 404 -29.91 7.78 7.68
N THR A 405 -29.22 6.66 7.84
CA THR A 405 -27.78 6.57 7.57
C THR A 405 -27.49 6.68 6.07
N ILE A 406 -28.31 6.06 5.22
CA ILE A 406 -28.19 6.11 3.76
C ILE A 406 -28.40 7.54 3.25
N CYS A 407 -29.49 8.21 3.68
CA CYS A 407 -29.76 9.60 3.32
C CYS A 407 -28.60 10.54 3.67
N ARG A 408 -28.00 10.37 4.85
CA ARG A 408 -26.84 11.17 5.26
C ARG A 408 -25.63 10.93 4.36
N ARG A 409 -25.34 9.67 4.02
CA ARG A 409 -24.19 9.34 3.13
C ARG A 409 -24.38 9.89 1.73
N ASN A 410 -25.61 9.85 1.20
CA ASN A 410 -25.96 10.49 -0.07
C ASN A 410 -25.65 12.00 -0.07
N GLN A 411 -25.98 12.70 1.01
CA GLN A 411 -25.66 14.12 1.14
C GLN A 411 -24.14 14.36 1.21
N THR A 412 -23.43 13.56 2.02
CA THR A 412 -21.96 13.66 2.15
C THR A 412 -21.25 13.48 0.81
N ALA A 413 -21.71 12.56 -0.04
CA ALA A 413 -21.11 12.33 -1.36
C ALA A 413 -21.21 13.58 -2.26
N LYS A 414 -22.38 14.23 -2.28
CA LYS A 414 -22.60 15.47 -3.05
C LYS A 414 -21.77 16.63 -2.51
N ASP A 415 -21.74 16.80 -1.19
CA ASP A 415 -20.96 17.86 -0.53
C ASP A 415 -19.45 17.70 -0.83
N PHE A 416 -18.99 16.46 -0.90
CA PHE A 416 -17.61 16.13 -1.20
C PHE A 416 -17.17 16.51 -2.63
N GLU A 417 -18.03 16.32 -3.63
CA GLU A 417 -17.74 16.80 -4.99
C GLU A 417 -17.69 18.33 -5.06
N ASN A 418 -18.60 18.99 -4.35
CA ASN A 418 -18.66 20.45 -4.30
C ASN A 418 -17.44 21.09 -3.63
N ILE A 419 -16.93 20.53 -2.52
CA ILE A 419 -15.77 21.08 -1.83
C ILE A 419 -14.50 21.00 -2.69
N LEU A 420 -14.34 19.94 -3.49
CA LEU A 420 -13.21 19.80 -4.42
C LEU A 420 -13.20 20.91 -5.47
N LEU A 421 -14.38 21.26 -6.02
CA LEU A 421 -14.52 22.36 -6.98
C LEU A 421 -14.16 23.70 -6.31
N GLN A 422 -14.67 23.95 -5.10
CA GLN A 422 -14.38 25.20 -4.37
C GLN A 422 -12.89 25.37 -4.04
N ILE A 423 -12.17 24.29 -3.73
CA ILE A 423 -10.72 24.34 -3.50
C ILE A 423 -10.00 24.70 -4.81
N ARG A 424 -10.40 24.09 -5.93
CA ARG A 424 -9.75 24.32 -7.23
C ARG A 424 -9.99 25.72 -7.81
N GLU A 425 -11.01 26.42 -7.35
CA GLU A 425 -11.22 27.84 -7.69
C GLU A 425 -10.24 28.79 -6.99
N LYS A 426 -9.50 28.33 -5.97
CA LYS A 426 -8.56 29.19 -5.23
C LYS A 426 -7.24 29.40 -5.98
N PRO A 427 -6.68 30.63 -5.99
CA PRO A 427 -5.35 30.88 -6.54
C PRO A 427 -4.28 29.99 -5.91
N GLY A 428 -3.52 29.26 -6.73
CA GLY A 428 -2.49 28.32 -6.26
C GLY A 428 -2.99 26.88 -6.08
N PHE A 429 -4.32 26.65 -6.12
CA PHE A 429 -4.93 25.34 -5.89
C PHE A 429 -5.67 24.78 -7.11
N GLN A 430 -5.49 25.37 -8.30
CA GLN A 430 -6.20 24.95 -9.51
C GLN A 430 -5.94 23.48 -9.88
N ASN A 431 -4.75 22.97 -9.55
CA ASN A 431 -4.38 21.57 -9.75
C ASN A 431 -4.47 20.74 -8.46
N PHE A 432 -5.25 21.17 -7.46
CA PHE A 432 -5.39 20.43 -6.20
C PHE A 432 -5.92 19.01 -6.46
N LEU A 433 -5.11 18.02 -6.07
CA LEU A 433 -5.30 16.59 -6.35
C LEU A 433 -5.44 16.25 -7.84
N LEU A 434 -4.80 17.03 -8.72
CA LEU A 434 -4.69 16.79 -10.15
C LEU A 434 -3.22 16.63 -10.56
N ALA A 435 -3.00 16.04 -11.73
CA ALA A 435 -1.65 15.88 -12.28
C ALA A 435 -1.00 17.24 -12.61
N GLN A 436 0.33 17.28 -12.60
CA GLN A 436 1.09 18.48 -12.97
C GLN A 436 0.86 18.88 -14.43
N SER A 437 0.99 20.18 -14.71
CA SER A 437 0.93 20.68 -16.08
C SER A 437 2.08 20.14 -16.94
N GLU A 438 1.86 20.07 -18.25
CA GLU A 438 2.86 19.56 -19.20
C GLU A 438 4.19 20.33 -19.10
N ALA A 439 4.13 21.66 -19.00
CA ALA A 439 5.31 22.51 -18.85
C ALA A 439 6.16 22.11 -17.63
N HIS A 440 5.53 21.78 -16.50
CA HIS A 440 6.24 21.31 -15.31
C HIS A 440 6.87 19.92 -15.54
N LEU A 441 6.14 18.98 -16.15
CA LEU A 441 6.65 17.65 -16.46
C LEU A 441 7.88 17.71 -17.39
N LEU A 442 7.81 18.51 -18.47
CA LEU A 442 8.92 18.71 -19.40
C LEU A 442 10.11 19.42 -18.75
N SER A 443 9.87 20.40 -17.87
CA SER A 443 10.94 21.07 -17.14
C SER A 443 11.75 20.12 -16.23
N ALA A 444 11.13 19.03 -15.78
CA ALA A 444 11.82 18.00 -15.03
C ALA A 444 12.83 17.21 -15.89
N ALA A 445 12.76 17.23 -17.21
CA ALA A 445 13.77 16.60 -18.06
C ALA A 445 14.98 17.51 -18.34
N HIS A 446 15.12 18.66 -17.67
CA HIS A 446 16.21 19.61 -17.96
C HIS A 446 17.61 19.03 -17.70
N ARG A 447 17.81 18.05 -16.82
CA ARG A 447 19.14 17.41 -16.60
C ARG A 447 19.35 16.12 -17.38
N GLY A 448 18.41 15.77 -18.26
CA GLY A 448 18.38 14.54 -19.04
C GLY A 448 16.99 13.88 -19.04
N PRO A 449 16.74 12.94 -19.95
CA PRO A 449 15.43 12.33 -20.12
C PRO A 449 15.00 11.51 -18.91
N ILE A 450 13.68 11.46 -18.70
CA ILE A 450 13.03 10.59 -17.72
C ILE A 450 12.30 9.49 -18.49
N VAL A 451 12.55 8.25 -18.13
CA VAL A 451 11.99 7.07 -18.78
C VAL A 451 11.13 6.31 -17.80
N ILE A 452 9.88 6.12 -18.17
CA ILE A 452 8.92 5.33 -17.41
C ILE A 452 8.76 4.00 -18.13
N LEU A 453 8.95 2.88 -17.44
CA LEU A 453 8.69 1.54 -17.96
C LEU A 453 7.41 0.96 -17.37
N ASN A 454 6.45 0.63 -18.23
CA ASN A 454 5.18 0.03 -17.85
C ASN A 454 4.99 -1.30 -18.61
N ALA A 455 4.51 -2.34 -17.93
CA ALA A 455 4.27 -3.64 -18.54
C ALA A 455 3.01 -4.28 -17.93
N THR A 456 2.06 -4.64 -18.80
CA THR A 456 0.82 -5.34 -18.46
C THR A 456 0.59 -6.52 -19.40
N SER A 457 -0.46 -7.31 -19.16
CA SER A 457 -0.93 -8.31 -20.11
C SER A 457 -1.41 -7.71 -21.43
N LEU A 458 -1.86 -6.45 -21.44
CA LEU A 458 -2.34 -5.77 -22.64
C LEU A 458 -1.19 -5.32 -23.54
N ARG A 459 -0.19 -4.64 -22.96
CA ARG A 459 0.99 -4.13 -23.68
C ARG A 459 2.11 -3.75 -22.71
N SER A 460 3.30 -3.59 -23.27
CA SER A 460 4.48 -3.08 -22.58
C SER A 460 5.05 -1.90 -23.33
N ASP A 461 5.40 -0.84 -22.62
CA ASP A 461 5.77 0.45 -23.19
C ASP A 461 6.83 1.16 -22.36
N ALA A 462 7.58 2.05 -23.02
CA ALA A 462 8.36 3.09 -22.36
C ALA A 462 7.79 4.46 -22.71
N ILE A 463 7.43 5.26 -21.70
CA ILE A 463 7.09 6.68 -21.87
C ILE A 463 8.38 7.48 -21.65
N LEU A 464 8.70 8.36 -22.59
CA LEU A 464 9.92 9.15 -22.63
C LEU A 464 9.56 10.62 -22.42
N VAL A 465 10.09 11.23 -21.37
CA VAL A 465 9.95 12.67 -21.09
C VAL A 465 11.27 13.34 -21.42
N THR A 466 11.24 14.23 -22.40
CA THR A 466 12.38 15.08 -22.77
C THR A 466 12.06 16.54 -22.45
N ARG A 467 12.98 17.46 -22.74
CA ARG A 467 12.74 18.90 -22.53
C ARG A 467 11.66 19.47 -23.44
N THR A 468 11.35 18.78 -24.55
CA THR A 468 10.51 19.31 -25.63
C THR A 468 9.21 18.56 -25.80
N ASN A 469 9.16 17.28 -25.44
CA ASN A 469 7.98 16.44 -25.66
C ASN A 469 7.91 15.26 -24.69
N VAL A 470 6.71 14.69 -24.60
CA VAL A 470 6.45 13.37 -24.03
C VAL A 470 6.08 12.42 -25.16
N THR A 471 6.85 11.35 -25.35
CA THR A 471 6.60 10.32 -26.37
C THR A 471 6.51 8.94 -25.73
N SER A 472 6.10 7.92 -26.50
CA SER A 472 6.12 6.53 -26.04
C SER A 472 6.62 5.59 -27.12
N ILE A 473 7.32 4.53 -26.72
CA ILE A 473 7.67 3.41 -27.60
C ILE A 473 7.07 2.11 -27.08
N SER A 474 6.61 1.26 -28.00
CA SER A 474 6.14 -0.09 -27.66
C SER A 474 7.32 -1.05 -27.47
N LEU A 475 7.21 -1.90 -26.44
CA LEU A 475 8.23 -2.87 -26.02
C LEU A 475 7.67 -4.30 -26.06
N PRO A 476 7.30 -4.86 -27.24
CA PRO A 476 6.63 -6.16 -27.32
C PRO A 476 7.47 -7.34 -26.81
N SER A 477 8.80 -7.20 -26.76
CA SER A 477 9.69 -8.23 -26.19
C SER A 477 9.76 -8.21 -24.66
N LEU A 478 9.25 -7.16 -24.01
CA LEU A 478 9.12 -7.06 -22.56
C LEU A 478 7.84 -7.77 -22.11
N SER A 479 7.88 -9.11 -22.06
CA SER A 479 6.74 -9.96 -21.69
C SER A 479 6.35 -9.80 -20.21
N HIS A 480 5.09 -9.42 -19.96
CA HIS A 480 4.52 -9.36 -18.61
C HIS A 480 4.49 -10.73 -17.90
N PRO A 481 4.09 -11.86 -18.54
CA PRO A 481 4.21 -13.18 -17.94
C PRO A 481 5.62 -13.55 -17.46
N LEU A 482 6.65 -13.20 -18.24
CA LEU A 482 8.04 -13.41 -17.80
C LEU A 482 8.39 -12.51 -16.62
N LEU A 483 7.96 -11.25 -16.65
CA LEU A 483 8.16 -10.31 -15.53
C LEU A 483 7.55 -10.84 -14.22
N VAL A 484 6.31 -11.34 -14.28
CA VAL A 484 5.64 -12.00 -13.14
C VAL A 484 6.47 -13.20 -12.67
N LYS A 485 6.84 -14.12 -13.57
CA LYS A 485 7.65 -15.30 -13.24
C LYS A 485 8.93 -14.95 -12.49
N TYR A 486 9.67 -13.95 -12.96
CA TYR A 486 10.91 -13.53 -12.32
C TYR A 486 10.67 -12.82 -10.98
N CYS A 487 9.75 -11.85 -10.93
CA CYS A 487 9.61 -10.97 -9.76
C CYS A 487 8.85 -11.61 -8.59
N THR A 488 7.88 -12.51 -8.83
CA THR A 488 7.11 -13.15 -7.75
C THR A 488 7.84 -14.35 -7.15
N GLY A 489 8.58 -15.11 -7.97
CA GLY A 489 9.34 -16.28 -7.51
C GLY A 489 10.67 -15.95 -6.85
N ASN A 490 11.25 -14.77 -7.08
CA ASN A 490 12.61 -14.38 -6.68
C ASN A 490 13.71 -15.38 -7.06
N THR A 491 13.39 -16.34 -7.94
CA THR A 491 14.25 -17.49 -8.28
C THR A 491 15.51 -17.07 -9.01
N TYR A 492 15.51 -15.89 -9.66
CA TYR A 492 16.69 -15.37 -10.33
C TYR A 492 17.72 -14.77 -9.36
N LEU A 493 17.35 -14.48 -8.11
CA LEU A 493 18.24 -13.85 -7.12
C LEU A 493 19.15 -14.86 -6.40
N THR A 494 19.03 -16.15 -6.70
CA THR A 494 19.84 -17.21 -6.08
C THR A 494 20.86 -17.81 -7.04
N ASP A 495 20.76 -17.53 -8.35
CA ASP A 495 21.61 -18.11 -9.37
C ASP A 495 22.10 -17.05 -10.38
N ASN A 496 23.42 -16.93 -10.50
CA ASN A 496 24.06 -16.05 -11.47
C ASN A 496 23.71 -16.40 -12.92
N ILE A 497 23.41 -17.66 -13.25
CA ILE A 497 23.00 -18.08 -14.60
C ILE A 497 21.63 -17.47 -14.91
N LEU A 498 20.63 -17.72 -14.06
CA LEU A 498 19.28 -17.18 -14.22
C LEU A 498 19.28 -15.64 -14.21
N LEU A 499 20.08 -15.00 -13.34
CA LEU A 499 20.20 -13.55 -13.33
C LEU A 499 20.80 -13.01 -14.64
N ARG A 500 21.79 -13.69 -15.25
CA ARG A 500 22.32 -13.27 -16.56
C ARG A 500 21.28 -13.38 -17.67
N GLU A 501 20.48 -14.44 -17.69
CA GLU A 501 19.37 -14.61 -18.65
C GLU A 501 18.34 -13.49 -18.49
N PHE A 502 17.98 -13.17 -17.25
CA PHE A 502 17.08 -12.08 -16.93
C PHE A 502 17.64 -10.71 -17.35
N LEU A 503 18.91 -10.41 -17.05
CA LEU A 503 19.56 -9.15 -17.44
C LEU A 503 19.70 -9.00 -18.96
N GLU A 504 19.92 -10.09 -19.69
CA GLU A 504 19.97 -10.08 -21.15
C GLU A 504 18.58 -9.91 -21.78
N TRP A 505 17.55 -10.53 -21.20
CA TRP A 505 16.16 -10.29 -21.57
C TRP A 505 15.76 -8.83 -21.34
N LEU A 506 16.08 -8.26 -20.17
CA LEU A 506 15.79 -6.86 -19.83
C LEU A 506 16.53 -5.89 -20.77
N TRP A 507 17.77 -6.21 -21.13
CA TRP A 507 18.54 -5.45 -22.11
C TRP A 507 17.85 -5.42 -23.47
N LYS A 508 17.47 -6.58 -24.00
CA LYS A 508 16.84 -6.70 -25.32
C LYS A 508 15.43 -6.11 -25.33
N GLY A 509 14.66 -6.35 -24.26
CA GLY A 509 13.24 -6.05 -24.18
C GLY A 509 12.92 -4.59 -23.83
N ALA A 510 13.77 -3.91 -23.05
CA ALA A 510 13.49 -2.56 -22.58
C ALA A 510 14.64 -1.57 -22.83
N VAL A 511 15.84 -1.86 -22.33
CA VAL A 511 16.93 -0.85 -22.29
C VAL A 511 17.44 -0.52 -23.69
N GLN A 512 17.73 -1.52 -24.52
CA GLN A 512 18.27 -1.30 -25.85
C GLN A 512 17.31 -0.51 -26.77
N PRO A 513 15.99 -0.83 -26.83
CA PRO A 513 15.02 -0.01 -27.54
C PRO A 513 15.00 1.45 -27.07
N VAL A 514 14.95 1.68 -25.75
CA VAL A 514 14.93 3.04 -25.17
C VAL A 514 16.20 3.82 -25.53
N LEU A 515 17.38 3.23 -25.36
CA LEU A 515 18.65 3.89 -25.69
C LEU A 515 18.75 4.22 -27.18
N ARG A 516 18.17 3.38 -28.05
CA ARG A 516 18.13 3.64 -29.49
C ARG A 516 17.23 4.82 -29.81
N GLU A 517 16.04 4.87 -29.22
CA GLU A 517 15.08 5.96 -29.41
C GLU A 517 15.65 7.31 -28.94
N LEU A 518 16.35 7.31 -27.80
CA LEU A 518 17.02 8.50 -27.27
C LEU A 518 18.30 8.88 -28.04
N GLY A 519 18.73 8.08 -29.02
CA GLY A 519 19.95 8.31 -29.81
C GLY A 519 21.26 8.01 -29.06
N PHE A 520 21.20 7.31 -27.92
CA PHE A 520 22.36 6.94 -27.10
C PHE A 520 22.96 5.57 -27.45
N TYR A 521 22.40 4.87 -28.44
CA TYR A 521 22.85 3.57 -28.95
C TYR A 521 22.79 3.55 -30.49
N PRO A 522 23.76 2.97 -31.22
CA PRO A 522 24.81 2.05 -30.75
C PRO A 522 26.15 2.69 -30.38
N LYS A 523 26.32 4.00 -30.55
CA LYS A 523 27.56 4.71 -30.23
C LYS A 523 27.41 5.42 -28.89
N THR A 524 28.47 5.41 -28.08
CA THR A 524 28.51 6.16 -26.82
C THR A 524 28.59 7.66 -27.11
N VAL A 525 27.95 8.45 -26.27
CA VAL A 525 27.97 9.92 -26.31
C VAL A 525 28.89 10.42 -25.21
N ASP A 526 29.66 11.49 -25.47
CA ASP A 526 30.54 12.14 -24.50
C ASP A 526 30.21 13.64 -24.40
N PRO A 527 29.92 14.19 -23.20
CA PRO A 527 29.78 13.49 -21.92
C PRO A 527 28.61 12.49 -21.92
N LEU A 528 28.71 11.46 -21.08
CA LEU A 528 27.65 10.45 -20.97
C LEU A 528 26.32 11.08 -20.53
N PRO A 529 25.21 10.80 -21.21
CA PRO A 529 23.91 11.33 -20.84
C PRO A 529 23.41 10.66 -19.56
N ARG A 530 22.61 11.39 -18.76
CA ARG A 530 21.94 10.85 -17.57
C ARG A 530 20.48 10.54 -17.87
N ILE A 531 20.01 9.37 -17.43
CA ILE A 531 18.61 8.94 -17.53
C ILE A 531 18.06 8.66 -16.13
N TRP A 532 16.88 9.20 -15.85
CA TRP A 532 16.09 8.82 -14.67
C TRP A 532 15.06 7.76 -15.05
N TRP A 533 15.11 6.61 -14.38
CA TRP A 533 14.22 5.49 -14.64
C TRP A 533 13.13 5.40 -13.58
N ILE A 534 11.90 5.21 -14.03
CA ILE A 534 10.71 5.02 -13.21
C ILE A 534 10.06 3.70 -13.65
N GLY A 535 10.20 2.64 -12.86
CA GLY A 535 9.48 1.38 -13.14
C GLY A 535 8.07 1.43 -12.55
N VAL A 536 7.04 1.05 -13.31
CA VAL A 536 5.64 0.97 -12.83
C VAL A 536 5.26 -0.49 -12.59
N GLY A 537 4.48 -0.78 -11.55
CA GLY A 537 4.18 -2.15 -11.15
C GLY A 537 5.46 -2.94 -10.86
N LEU A 538 5.50 -4.20 -11.32
CA LEU A 538 6.66 -5.07 -11.14
C LEU A 538 7.97 -4.52 -11.74
N MET A 539 7.91 -3.58 -12.71
CA MET A 539 9.12 -2.94 -13.24
C MET A 539 9.85 -2.10 -12.19
N ALA A 540 9.21 -1.69 -11.09
CA ALA A 540 9.88 -1.00 -9.99
C ALA A 540 10.92 -1.89 -9.26
N MET A 541 10.84 -3.22 -9.43
CA MET A 541 11.70 -4.19 -8.75
C MET A 541 12.91 -4.63 -9.59
N VAL A 542 13.03 -4.16 -10.85
CA VAL A 542 14.02 -4.70 -11.79
C VAL A 542 15.32 -3.87 -11.85
N PRO A 543 16.49 -4.53 -11.96
CA PRO A 543 17.79 -3.86 -12.01
C PRO A 543 18.10 -3.34 -13.42
N ILE A 544 17.30 -2.37 -13.92
CA ILE A 544 17.49 -1.68 -15.21
C ILE A 544 18.93 -1.21 -15.43
N HIS A 545 19.57 -0.65 -14.40
CA HIS A 545 20.97 -0.21 -14.45
C HIS A 545 21.94 -1.36 -14.78
N ALA A 546 21.61 -2.60 -14.41
CA ALA A 546 22.44 -3.78 -14.62
C ALA A 546 22.11 -4.54 -15.92
N ALA A 547 21.09 -4.12 -16.69
CA ALA A 547 20.71 -4.81 -17.92
C ALA A 547 21.92 -4.94 -18.85
N THR A 548 22.24 -6.18 -19.23
CA THR A 548 23.54 -6.51 -19.82
C THR A 548 23.39 -7.62 -20.84
N LYS A 549 24.01 -7.44 -22.01
CA LYS A 549 24.17 -8.46 -23.04
C LYS A 549 25.50 -9.18 -22.86
N PHE A 550 25.44 -10.50 -22.74
CA PHE A 550 26.63 -11.35 -22.66
C PHE A 550 26.96 -11.93 -24.05
N LYS A 551 28.26 -12.13 -24.35
CA LYS A 551 28.70 -12.85 -25.54
C LYS A 551 30.00 -13.60 -25.24
N HIS A 552 30.03 -14.90 -25.52
CA HIS A 552 31.18 -15.79 -25.25
C HIS A 552 31.75 -15.66 -23.83
N GLY A 553 30.88 -15.65 -22.81
CA GLY A 553 31.31 -15.54 -21.42
C GLY A 553 31.90 -14.18 -21.02
N LYS A 554 31.65 -13.12 -21.79
CA LYS A 554 32.06 -11.74 -21.45
C LYS A 554 30.87 -10.78 -21.51
N VAL A 555 30.94 -9.71 -20.72
CA VAL A 555 30.05 -8.56 -20.84
C VAL A 555 30.34 -7.88 -22.17
N LYS A 556 29.36 -7.91 -23.09
CA LYS A 556 29.50 -7.26 -24.41
C LYS A 556 29.00 -5.83 -24.35
N MET A 557 27.81 -5.63 -23.78
CA MET A 557 27.12 -4.35 -23.69
C MET A 557 26.38 -4.27 -22.37
N THR A 558 26.41 -3.13 -21.68
CA THR A 558 25.62 -2.90 -20.46
C THR A 558 25.05 -1.49 -20.43
N THR A 559 23.94 -1.26 -19.73
CA THR A 559 23.30 0.06 -19.59
C THR A 559 24.30 1.14 -19.18
N LEU A 560 25.16 0.82 -18.21
CA LEU A 560 26.16 1.75 -17.67
C LEU A 560 27.24 2.14 -18.69
N GLN A 561 27.39 1.46 -19.83
CA GLN A 561 28.31 1.92 -20.88
C GLN A 561 27.76 3.13 -21.65
N TYR A 562 26.44 3.30 -21.71
CA TYR A 562 25.78 4.26 -22.59
C TYR A 562 25.17 5.45 -21.84
N CYS A 563 24.95 5.35 -20.53
CA CYS A 563 24.38 6.44 -19.74
C CYS A 563 24.74 6.35 -18.25
N LEU A 564 24.60 7.48 -17.56
CA LEU A 564 24.46 7.54 -16.11
C LEU A 564 23.01 7.13 -15.76
N VAL A 565 22.85 6.28 -14.76
CA VAL A 565 21.53 5.73 -14.38
C VAL A 565 21.17 6.17 -12.98
N SER A 566 19.98 6.74 -12.83
CA SER A 566 19.37 7.04 -11.54
C SER A 566 17.91 6.62 -11.53
N TYR A 567 17.36 6.30 -10.37
CA TYR A 567 15.96 5.96 -10.21
C TYR A 567 15.21 7.05 -9.45
N THR A 568 13.91 7.17 -9.68
CA THR A 568 13.00 7.99 -8.88
C THR A 568 11.62 7.33 -8.79
N SER A 569 10.85 7.67 -7.75
CA SER A 569 9.48 7.16 -7.56
C SER A 569 8.46 7.90 -8.42
N THR A 570 8.63 9.20 -8.60
CA THR A 570 7.78 10.04 -9.45
C THR A 570 8.59 11.20 -9.99
N ILE A 571 8.08 11.87 -11.03
CA ILE A 571 8.64 13.15 -11.51
C ILE A 571 8.51 14.20 -10.40
N LYS A 572 7.40 14.20 -9.67
CA LYS A 572 7.20 15.06 -8.48
C LYS A 572 8.32 14.89 -7.45
N ALA A 573 8.67 13.66 -7.08
CA ALA A 573 9.75 13.39 -6.13
C ALA A 573 11.13 13.85 -6.65
N LEU A 574 11.37 13.70 -7.95
CA LEU A 574 12.60 14.17 -8.60
C LEU A 574 12.71 15.70 -8.57
N GLN A 575 11.63 16.42 -8.89
CA GLN A 575 11.59 17.88 -8.81
C GLN A 575 11.80 18.37 -7.39
N TYR A 576 11.11 17.77 -6.42
CA TYR A 576 11.26 18.09 -5.01
C TYR A 576 12.72 18.00 -4.54
N SER A 577 13.42 16.94 -4.95
CA SER A 577 14.83 16.75 -4.62
C SER A 577 15.75 17.80 -5.26
N ARG A 578 15.40 18.29 -6.46
CA ARG A 578 16.18 19.30 -7.19
C ARG A 578 15.98 20.72 -6.69
N THR A 579 14.78 21.11 -6.29
CA THR A 579 14.46 22.49 -5.88
C THR A 579 14.93 22.83 -4.48
N ARG A 580 15.29 21.82 -3.67
CA ARG A 580 15.73 22.04 -2.29
C ARG A 580 17.11 22.69 -2.19
N PRO A 581 17.31 23.65 -1.27
CA PRO A 581 18.63 24.16 -0.95
C PRO A 581 19.49 23.03 -0.35
N CYS A 582 20.79 23.00 -0.66
CA CYS A 582 21.73 22.06 -0.06
C CYS A 582 22.84 22.86 0.61
N GLN A 583 23.24 22.47 1.82
CA GLN A 583 24.44 23.04 2.43
C GLN A 583 25.68 22.66 1.61
N GLN A 584 26.63 23.59 1.50
CA GLN A 584 27.86 23.38 0.74
C GLN A 584 28.95 22.65 1.55
N ASN A 585 28.94 22.75 2.88
CA ASN A 585 29.90 22.06 3.73
C ASN A 585 29.49 20.60 3.95
N ALA A 586 30.32 19.66 3.50
CA ALA A 586 30.05 18.24 3.62
C ALA A 586 30.46 17.72 5.01
N SER A 587 29.48 17.57 5.90
CA SER A 587 29.58 16.82 7.16
C SER A 587 29.04 15.40 6.99
N MET A 588 29.74 14.40 7.55
CA MET A 588 29.42 12.98 7.41
C MET A 588 29.18 12.30 8.77
N LEU A 589 28.11 11.54 8.85
CA LEU A 589 27.82 10.59 9.93
C LEU A 589 27.98 9.17 9.40
N ILE A 590 28.75 8.33 10.08
CA ILE A 590 28.91 6.90 9.78
C ILE A 590 28.35 6.11 10.95
N VAL A 591 27.25 5.38 10.71
CA VAL A 591 26.58 4.52 11.68
C VAL A 591 26.99 3.07 11.42
N THR A 592 27.62 2.42 12.39
CA THR A 592 28.13 1.05 12.24
C THR A 592 27.54 0.10 13.28
N MET A 593 27.23 -1.12 12.83
CA MET A 593 26.85 -2.26 13.68
C MET A 593 27.67 -3.50 13.31
N PRO A 594 28.96 -3.59 13.67
CA PRO A 594 29.82 -4.74 13.33
C PRO A 594 29.28 -6.07 13.89
N THR A 595 28.65 -6.00 15.07
CA THR A 595 27.92 -7.11 15.69
C THR A 595 26.53 -6.63 16.09
N THR A 596 25.52 -7.46 15.81
CA THR A 596 24.12 -7.21 16.17
C THR A 596 23.60 -8.42 16.92
N PRO A 597 22.96 -8.27 18.10
CA PRO A 597 22.45 -9.43 18.84
C PRO A 597 21.46 -10.24 18.00
N GLY A 598 21.68 -11.55 17.91
CA GLY A 598 20.83 -12.47 17.13
C GLY A 598 21.16 -12.60 15.64
N GLU A 599 22.11 -11.80 15.12
CA GLU A 599 22.51 -11.81 13.71
C GLU A 599 23.97 -12.23 13.53
N SER A 600 24.34 -12.60 12.30
CA SER A 600 25.73 -12.90 11.94
C SER A 600 26.63 -11.64 12.03
N PRO A 601 27.90 -11.77 12.45
CA PRO A 601 28.83 -10.63 12.46
C PRO A 601 29.12 -10.09 11.05
N LEU A 602 29.13 -8.77 10.90
CA LEU A 602 29.49 -8.08 9.65
C LEU A 602 30.96 -7.68 9.69
N SER A 603 31.83 -8.63 9.33
CA SER A 603 33.29 -8.51 9.49
C SER A 603 33.94 -7.38 8.69
N GLY A 604 33.27 -6.88 7.64
CA GLY A 604 33.74 -5.79 6.78
C GLY A 604 33.49 -4.38 7.33
N VAL A 605 32.55 -4.21 8.27
CA VAL A 605 31.98 -2.90 8.64
C VAL A 605 33.03 -1.95 9.22
N SER A 606 33.84 -2.40 10.19
CA SER A 606 34.87 -1.53 10.79
C SER A 606 35.92 -1.11 9.78
N LYS A 607 36.29 -2.00 8.84
CA LYS A 607 37.24 -1.69 7.76
C LYS A 607 36.63 -0.73 6.73
N GLU A 608 35.34 -0.87 6.44
CA GLU A 608 34.60 0.04 5.57
C GLU A 608 34.56 1.45 6.16
N ALA A 609 34.16 1.60 7.43
CA ALA A 609 34.08 2.88 8.12
C ALA A 609 35.43 3.59 8.23
N GLU A 610 36.47 2.87 8.67
CA GLU A 610 37.83 3.41 8.74
C GLU A 610 38.38 3.77 7.35
N GLY A 611 38.10 2.94 6.33
CA GLY A 611 38.50 3.26 4.96
C GLY A 611 37.86 4.56 4.48
N ILE A 612 36.55 4.76 4.71
CA ILE A 612 35.82 5.97 4.28
C ILE A 612 36.36 7.22 4.96
N LYS A 613 36.66 7.16 6.26
CA LYS A 613 37.18 8.28 7.05
C LYS A 613 38.45 8.89 6.46
N HIS A 614 39.31 8.07 5.83
CA HIS A 614 40.62 8.49 5.32
C HIS A 614 40.62 8.86 3.83
N ILE A 615 39.49 8.77 3.12
CA ILE A 615 39.41 9.03 1.68
C ILE A 615 39.40 10.54 1.36
N ARG A 616 38.81 11.38 2.22
CA ARG A 616 38.60 12.81 1.95
C ARG A 616 38.60 13.65 3.23
N ASP A 617 39.06 14.88 3.10
CA ASP A 617 38.83 15.95 4.09
C ASP A 617 37.36 16.41 4.07
N PHE A 618 36.47 15.64 4.69
CA PHE A 618 35.16 16.15 5.09
C PHE A 618 35.34 17.17 6.23
N SER A 619 34.45 18.17 6.30
CA SER A 619 34.54 19.21 7.34
C SER A 619 34.47 18.61 8.74
N THR A 620 33.67 17.54 8.88
CA THR A 620 33.51 16.74 10.09
C THR A 620 33.11 15.31 9.68
N VAL A 621 33.77 14.30 10.24
CA VAL A 621 33.36 12.89 10.15
C VAL A 621 33.13 12.37 11.56
N GLU A 622 31.91 11.97 11.87
CA GLU A 622 31.58 11.28 13.12
C GLU A 622 31.28 9.81 12.82
N ILE A 623 32.02 8.90 13.48
CA ILE A 623 31.72 7.47 13.47
C ILE A 623 31.03 7.13 14.79
N VAL A 624 29.82 6.59 14.70
CA VAL A 624 29.05 6.12 15.85
C VAL A 624 28.87 4.61 15.74
N GLU A 625 29.61 3.89 16.58
CA GLU A 625 29.53 2.43 16.67
C GLU A 625 28.47 2.01 17.68
N TRP A 626 27.61 1.06 17.27
CA TRP A 626 26.48 0.55 18.04
C TRP A 626 25.54 1.61 18.66
N PRO A 627 25.02 2.57 17.87
CA PRO A 627 24.09 3.57 18.40
C PRO A 627 22.70 2.99 18.69
N SER A 628 21.92 3.73 19.47
CA SER A 628 20.46 3.55 19.58
C SER A 628 19.72 4.25 18.44
N ALA A 629 18.49 3.83 18.17
CA ALA A 629 17.62 4.50 17.20
C ALA A 629 17.34 5.95 17.61
N ALA A 630 17.09 6.18 18.91
CA ALA A 630 16.88 7.52 19.46
C ALA A 630 18.10 8.44 19.26
N HIS A 631 19.31 7.91 19.45
CA HIS A 631 20.54 8.65 19.19
C HIS A 631 20.67 9.03 17.72
N VAL A 632 20.52 8.07 16.80
CA VAL A 632 20.60 8.34 15.35
C VAL A 632 19.58 9.41 14.94
N LEU A 633 18.32 9.29 15.34
CA LEU A 633 17.27 10.28 15.01
C LEU A 633 17.61 11.69 15.53
N LYS A 634 18.30 11.78 16.67
CA LYS A 634 18.72 13.05 17.27
C LYS A 634 19.89 13.70 16.51
N VAL A 635 20.89 12.93 16.08
CA VAL A 635 22.12 13.46 15.48
C VAL A 635 22.03 13.61 13.96
N LEU A 636 21.25 12.77 13.27
CA LEU A 636 21.13 12.74 11.81
C LEU A 636 20.81 14.12 11.18
N PRO A 637 19.96 14.99 11.76
CA PRO A 637 19.68 16.32 11.20
C PRO A 637 20.89 17.26 11.08
N ALA A 638 21.97 17.02 11.82
CA ALA A 638 23.18 17.84 11.79
C ALA A 638 24.12 17.52 10.60
N TYR A 639 23.87 16.42 9.89
CA TYR A 639 24.77 15.89 8.88
C TYR A 639 24.22 15.96 7.46
N THR A 640 25.09 16.29 6.51
CA THR A 640 24.73 16.34 5.08
C THR A 640 24.88 14.97 4.40
N ILE A 641 25.76 14.11 4.90
CA ILE A 641 26.01 12.76 4.40
C ILE A 641 25.80 11.77 5.54
N ALA A 642 25.08 10.69 5.29
CA ALA A 642 24.91 9.61 6.24
C ALA A 642 25.26 8.27 5.59
N HIS A 643 26.14 7.50 6.23
CA HIS A 643 26.50 6.15 5.82
C HIS A 643 26.03 5.16 6.89
N PHE A 644 25.25 4.16 6.49
CA PHE A 644 24.74 3.11 7.38
C PHE A 644 25.34 1.77 6.98
N ALA A 645 26.07 1.15 7.90
CA ALA A 645 26.65 -0.19 7.75
C ALA A 645 26.12 -1.09 8.88
N CYS A 646 24.95 -1.68 8.64
CA CYS A 646 24.19 -2.43 9.64
C CYS A 646 23.25 -3.46 8.98
N HIS A 647 22.71 -4.37 9.77
CA HIS A 647 21.69 -5.29 9.31
C HIS A 647 20.35 -4.60 9.07
N ARG A 648 19.56 -5.18 8.17
CA ARG A 648 18.24 -4.68 7.79
C ARG A 648 17.19 -5.78 7.84
N VAL A 649 16.06 -5.47 8.46
CA VAL A 649 14.87 -6.32 8.43
C VAL A 649 13.85 -5.72 7.48
N SER A 650 13.40 -6.52 6.51
CA SER A 650 12.27 -6.19 5.64
C SER A 650 11.04 -6.93 6.12
N SER A 651 9.93 -6.21 6.24
CA SER A 651 8.64 -6.79 6.58
C SER A 651 7.68 -6.68 5.39
N ASN A 652 6.74 -7.63 5.30
CA ASN A 652 5.62 -7.56 4.37
C ASN A 652 4.74 -6.33 4.62
N ASN A 653 4.77 -5.80 5.85
CA ASN A 653 4.34 -4.46 6.19
C ASN A 653 5.54 -3.50 6.08
N PRO A 654 5.63 -2.64 5.05
CA PRO A 654 6.78 -1.76 4.85
C PRO A 654 7.07 -0.83 6.03
N ALA A 655 6.04 -0.41 6.80
CA ALA A 655 6.22 0.43 7.99
C ALA A 655 7.06 -0.25 9.09
N ASP A 656 7.03 -1.58 9.15
CA ASP A 656 7.80 -2.39 10.10
C ASP A 656 9.21 -2.71 9.60
N SER A 657 9.57 -2.30 8.38
CA SER A 657 10.95 -2.42 7.92
C SER A 657 11.85 -1.46 8.70
N HIS A 658 13.01 -1.94 9.12
CA HIS A 658 13.90 -1.20 10.02
C HIS A 658 15.37 -1.58 9.82
N LEU A 659 16.25 -0.67 10.26
CA LEU A 659 17.67 -0.96 10.45
C LEU A 659 17.87 -1.43 11.89
N LEU A 660 18.69 -2.48 12.07
CA LEU A 660 19.00 -3.03 13.39
C LEU A 660 20.12 -2.23 14.03
N LEU A 661 19.87 -1.77 15.24
CA LEU A 661 20.72 -0.93 16.08
C LEU A 661 20.83 -1.55 17.49
N ARG A 662 21.38 -0.81 18.48
CA ARG A 662 21.55 -1.30 19.85
C ARG A 662 20.98 -0.34 20.89
N LYS A 663 20.21 -0.84 21.86
CA LYS A 663 19.71 -0.03 22.98
C LYS A 663 20.88 0.38 23.88
N GLU A 664 21.01 1.66 24.18
CA GLU A 664 22.13 2.23 24.95
C GLU A 664 22.29 1.60 26.35
N LEU A 665 21.18 1.30 27.03
CA LEU A 665 21.21 0.88 28.44
C LEU A 665 21.25 -0.63 28.65
N SER A 666 20.73 -1.43 27.71
CA SER A 666 20.58 -2.89 27.89
C SER A 666 21.44 -3.74 26.96
N GLY A 667 22.02 -3.16 25.90
CA GLY A 667 22.78 -3.92 24.90
C GLY A 667 21.92 -4.80 23.98
N GLU A 668 20.60 -4.77 24.12
CA GLU A 668 19.65 -5.47 23.27
C GLU A 668 19.51 -4.80 21.88
N VAL A 669 18.90 -5.52 20.94
CA VAL A 669 18.52 -4.97 19.63
C VAL A 669 17.58 -3.77 19.79
N ASP A 670 17.92 -2.69 19.11
CA ASP A 670 17.04 -1.54 18.88
C ASP A 670 16.66 -1.45 17.41
N LYS A 671 15.55 -0.78 17.09
CA LYS A 671 14.97 -0.75 15.74
C LYS A 671 14.77 0.67 15.27
N LEU A 672 15.51 1.07 14.24
CA LEU A 672 15.28 2.35 13.55
C LEU A 672 14.26 2.12 12.42
N HIS A 673 12.98 2.40 12.69
CA HIS A 673 11.92 2.13 11.73
C HIS A 673 11.87 3.16 10.60
N VAL A 674 11.41 2.69 9.44
CA VAL A 674 11.13 3.52 8.26
C VAL A 674 10.16 4.68 8.57
N LYS A 675 9.17 4.48 9.44
CA LYS A 675 8.23 5.53 9.85
C LYS A 675 8.91 6.68 10.59
N ASP A 676 9.91 6.38 11.42
CA ASP A 676 10.61 7.38 12.22
C ASP A 676 11.50 8.26 11.32
N ILE A 677 12.19 7.64 10.35
CA ILE A 677 13.02 8.35 9.37
C ILE A 677 12.15 9.24 8.47
N ALA A 678 11.00 8.74 7.98
CA ALA A 678 10.09 9.52 7.13
C ALA A 678 9.54 10.77 7.85
N ALA A 679 9.38 10.72 9.17
CA ALA A 679 8.91 11.85 9.98
C ALA A 679 9.95 12.99 10.06
N LEU A 680 11.24 12.71 9.80
CA LEU A 680 12.28 13.72 9.82
C LEU A 680 12.13 14.72 8.67
N LYS A 681 12.52 15.97 8.97
CA LYS A 681 12.72 17.03 7.98
C LYS A 681 14.20 17.32 7.88
N LEU A 682 14.85 16.83 6.84
CA LEU A 682 16.30 16.95 6.64
C LEU A 682 16.60 17.88 5.45
N PRO A 683 16.49 19.22 5.60
CA PRO A 683 16.68 20.15 4.49
C PRO A 683 18.13 20.23 4.01
N ALA A 684 19.11 19.94 4.87
CA ALA A 684 20.53 19.96 4.54
C ALA A 684 21.07 18.63 3.99
N ALA A 685 20.24 17.57 3.95
CA ALA A 685 20.68 16.23 3.59
C ALA A 685 20.98 16.09 2.09
N LYS A 686 22.20 15.64 1.76
CA LYS A 686 22.70 15.47 0.39
C LYS A 686 22.71 14.00 -0.03
N LEU A 687 23.34 13.14 0.76
CA LEU A 687 23.58 11.74 0.39
C LEU A 687 23.35 10.78 1.56
N ALA A 688 22.53 9.76 1.36
CA ALA A 688 22.48 8.59 2.24
C ALA A 688 23.09 7.39 1.50
N TYR A 689 24.04 6.71 2.11
CA TYR A 689 24.61 5.45 1.62
C TYR A 689 24.19 4.33 2.56
N LEU A 690 23.37 3.41 2.08
CA LEU A 690 22.82 2.30 2.87
C LEU A 690 23.57 1.01 2.51
N SER A 691 24.68 0.76 3.21
CA SER A 691 25.47 -0.48 3.18
C SER A 691 24.77 -1.57 3.99
N ALA A 692 23.53 -1.86 3.62
CA ALA A 692 22.69 -2.89 4.22
C ALA A 692 21.95 -3.63 3.10
N GLY A 693 21.70 -4.93 3.30
CA GLY A 693 21.08 -5.80 2.28
C GLY A 693 19.64 -5.41 1.94
N SER A 694 19.28 -5.50 0.66
CA SER A 694 17.95 -5.22 0.07
C SER A 694 17.24 -3.95 0.58
N THR A 695 17.95 -2.84 0.76
CA THR A 695 17.38 -1.55 1.22
C THR A 695 16.48 -0.85 0.20
N ALA A 696 16.60 -1.20 -1.07
CA ALA A 696 15.83 -0.66 -2.21
C ALA A 696 14.76 -1.63 -2.72
N ARG A 697 14.43 -2.67 -1.95
CA ARG A 697 13.45 -3.69 -2.35
C ARG A 697 12.17 -3.56 -1.55
N THR A 698 11.04 -3.58 -2.25
CA THR A 698 9.73 -3.75 -1.62
C THR A 698 9.49 -5.23 -1.36
N ALA A 699 9.28 -5.61 -0.09
CA ALA A 699 9.06 -7.01 0.28
C ALA A 699 7.71 -7.54 -0.23
N SER A 700 6.69 -6.69 -0.27
CA SER A 700 5.35 -7.02 -0.75
C SER A 700 5.15 -6.61 -2.20
N SER A 701 4.86 -7.58 -3.08
CA SER A 701 4.46 -7.30 -4.47
C SER A 701 3.16 -6.51 -4.56
N ARG A 702 2.33 -6.52 -3.50
CA ARG A 702 1.08 -5.77 -3.41
C ARG A 702 1.27 -4.28 -3.14
N LEU A 703 2.47 -3.83 -2.78
CA LEU A 703 2.77 -2.42 -2.48
C LEU A 703 3.82 -1.84 -3.41
N VAL A 704 4.03 -2.50 -4.55
CA VAL A 704 5.08 -2.14 -5.51
C VAL A 704 4.87 -0.73 -6.09
N ASP A 705 3.62 -0.32 -6.28
CA ASP A 705 3.27 1.01 -6.79
C ASP A 705 3.46 2.12 -5.74
N GLU A 706 3.52 1.79 -4.45
CA GLU A 706 3.75 2.77 -3.38
C GLU A 706 5.24 3.10 -3.17
N VAL A 707 6.15 2.22 -3.61
CA VAL A 707 7.61 2.41 -3.51
C VAL A 707 8.02 2.67 -2.05
N THR A 708 7.70 1.76 -1.13
CA THR A 708 7.82 1.95 0.32
C THR A 708 9.11 1.38 0.94
N HIS A 709 10.13 1.09 0.12
CA HIS A 709 11.41 0.59 0.60
C HIS A 709 12.24 1.67 1.34
N ILE A 710 13.28 1.27 2.08
CA ILE A 710 14.08 2.19 2.92
C ILE A 710 14.70 3.31 2.09
N VAL A 711 15.20 3.00 0.89
CA VAL A 711 15.80 4.03 0.00
C VAL A 711 14.85 5.20 -0.31
N SER A 712 13.57 4.94 -0.60
CA SER A 712 12.61 6.01 -0.89
C SER A 712 12.23 6.81 0.37
N THR A 713 12.31 6.16 1.54
CA THR A 713 12.06 6.80 2.84
C THR A 713 13.12 7.85 3.15
N PHE A 714 14.41 7.54 2.95
CA PHE A 714 15.48 8.52 3.09
C PHE A 714 15.33 9.67 2.09
N HIS A 715 14.89 9.38 0.87
CA HIS A 715 14.59 10.39 -0.15
C HIS A 715 13.45 11.33 0.31
N VAL A 716 12.36 10.78 0.84
CA VAL A 716 11.25 11.56 1.42
C VAL A 716 11.69 12.33 2.66
N ALA A 717 12.51 11.77 3.55
CA ALA A 717 13.03 12.44 4.73
C ALA A 717 13.86 13.68 4.36
N GLY A 718 14.65 13.57 3.30
CA GLY A 718 15.14 14.72 2.57
C GLY A 718 16.48 14.59 1.84
N PHE A 719 17.09 13.41 1.86
CA PHE A 719 18.34 13.17 1.15
C PHE A 719 18.14 13.29 -0.36
N LYS A 720 18.95 14.13 -1.03
CA LYS A 720 18.86 14.29 -2.49
C LYS A 720 19.24 13.05 -3.28
N HIS A 721 20.20 12.30 -2.75
CA HIS A 721 20.68 11.06 -3.31
C HIS A 721 20.67 9.97 -2.25
N VAL A 722 20.29 8.77 -2.66
CA VAL A 722 20.34 7.60 -1.80
C VAL A 722 20.94 6.44 -2.60
N ILE A 723 21.96 5.78 -2.05
CA ILE A 723 22.50 4.53 -2.58
C ILE A 723 22.05 3.41 -1.66
N GLY A 724 21.52 2.34 -2.25
CA GLY A 724 21.13 1.14 -1.52
C GLY A 724 21.31 -0.11 -2.37
N THR A 725 20.66 -1.20 -1.98
CA THR A 725 20.78 -2.50 -2.64
C THR A 725 19.42 -3.13 -2.92
N LEU A 726 19.26 -3.83 -4.05
CA LEU A 726 18.03 -4.52 -4.44
C LEU A 726 17.89 -5.92 -3.80
N TRP A 727 19.02 -6.54 -3.42
CA TRP A 727 19.07 -7.81 -2.70
C TRP A 727 20.30 -7.83 -1.79
N GLU A 728 20.43 -8.89 -0.99
CA GLU A 728 21.58 -9.08 -0.11
C GLU A 728 22.85 -9.29 -0.93
N SER A 729 23.89 -8.54 -0.59
CA SER A 729 25.18 -8.56 -1.30
C SER A 729 26.27 -9.07 -0.37
N GLN A 730 27.33 -9.63 -0.94
CA GLN A 730 28.48 -10.11 -0.17
C GLN A 730 29.21 -8.94 0.50
N ASP A 731 29.64 -9.11 1.75
CA ASP A 731 30.40 -8.10 2.52
C ASP A 731 31.57 -7.51 1.74
N GLU A 732 32.34 -8.34 1.02
CA GLU A 732 33.46 -7.91 0.16
C GLU A 732 32.99 -6.92 -0.92
N ALA A 733 31.83 -7.18 -1.55
CA ALA A 733 31.27 -6.31 -2.57
C ALA A 733 30.80 -4.98 -1.98
N CYS A 734 30.12 -5.01 -0.82
CA CYS A 734 29.63 -3.81 -0.12
C CYS A 734 30.79 -2.88 0.26
N GLN A 735 31.81 -3.43 0.92
CA GLN A 735 32.99 -2.68 1.31
C GLN A 735 33.66 -2.04 0.10
N LYS A 736 33.90 -2.83 -0.96
CA LYS A 736 34.59 -2.35 -2.15
C LYS A 736 33.77 -1.30 -2.90
N MET A 737 32.46 -1.49 -3.04
CA MET A 737 31.55 -0.51 -3.62
C MET A 737 31.64 0.82 -2.88
N ALA A 738 31.58 0.79 -1.54
CA ALA A 738 31.59 2.00 -0.73
C ALA A 738 32.91 2.77 -0.87
N LEU A 739 34.04 2.07 -0.75
CA LEU A 739 35.37 2.68 -0.88
C LEU A 739 35.60 3.26 -2.28
N ASP A 740 35.30 2.49 -3.33
CA ASP A 740 35.41 2.98 -4.71
C ASP A 740 34.48 4.18 -4.94
N PHE A 741 33.24 4.13 -4.45
CA PHE A 741 32.28 5.22 -4.59
C PHE A 741 32.75 6.51 -3.93
N TYR A 742 33.16 6.46 -2.66
CA TYR A 742 33.61 7.65 -1.93
C TYR A 742 34.92 8.21 -2.49
N THR A 743 35.80 7.34 -3.01
CA THR A 743 37.01 7.78 -3.71
C THR A 743 36.67 8.59 -4.96
N GLU A 744 35.72 8.12 -5.77
CA GLU A 744 35.30 8.79 -7.00
C GLU A 744 34.42 10.03 -6.74
N LEU A 745 33.70 10.10 -5.62
CA LEU A 745 32.89 11.28 -5.25
C LEU A 745 33.76 12.50 -4.94
N GLY A 746 35.03 12.28 -4.56
CA GLY A 746 35.96 13.26 -4.02
C GLY A 746 36.41 14.41 -4.94
N THR A 747 36.02 14.46 -6.22
CA THR A 747 36.52 15.49 -7.18
C THR A 747 35.46 16.29 -7.92
N GLY A 748 34.20 15.85 -7.98
CA GLY A 748 33.18 16.47 -8.85
C GLY A 748 31.76 16.59 -8.30
N ASP A 749 31.49 16.12 -7.06
CA ASP A 749 30.17 16.11 -6.42
C ASP A 749 29.03 15.41 -7.20
N ASP A 750 29.33 14.80 -8.35
CA ASP A 750 28.38 14.04 -9.17
C ASP A 750 28.23 12.59 -8.66
N VAL A 751 27.27 12.40 -7.77
CA VAL A 751 26.95 11.09 -7.17
C VAL A 751 26.66 10.02 -8.22
N ALA A 752 25.99 10.35 -9.33
CA ALA A 752 25.60 9.36 -10.33
C ALA A 752 26.81 8.87 -11.13
N ALA A 753 27.74 9.77 -11.46
CA ALA A 753 29.00 9.42 -12.12
C ALA A 753 29.88 8.55 -11.21
N SER A 754 30.05 8.94 -9.93
CA SER A 754 30.85 8.19 -8.95
C SER A 754 30.27 6.79 -8.70
N TYR A 755 28.95 6.69 -8.54
CA TYR A 755 28.22 5.43 -8.43
C TYR A 755 28.48 4.51 -9.63
N ARG A 756 28.35 5.04 -10.85
CA ARG A 756 28.58 4.28 -12.07
C ARG A 756 30.01 3.76 -12.13
N THR A 757 31.00 4.60 -11.84
CA THR A 757 32.41 4.20 -11.88
C THR A 757 32.70 3.07 -10.90
N ALA A 758 32.19 3.16 -9.67
CA ALA A 758 32.35 2.12 -8.66
C ALA A 758 31.72 0.77 -9.08
N ILE A 759 30.49 0.76 -9.60
CA ILE A 759 29.86 -0.48 -10.09
C ILE A 759 30.61 -1.08 -11.27
N MET A 760 31.06 -0.25 -12.21
CA MET A 760 31.82 -0.72 -13.37
C MET A 760 33.15 -1.38 -12.94
N LYS A 761 33.79 -0.90 -11.86
CA LYS A 761 34.97 -1.55 -11.26
C LYS A 761 34.63 -2.93 -10.68
N LEU A 762 33.51 -3.07 -9.97
CA LEU A 762 33.04 -4.37 -9.45
C LEU A 762 32.71 -5.36 -10.58
N MET A 763 31.95 -4.91 -11.57
CA MET A 763 31.57 -5.72 -12.72
C MET A 763 32.81 -6.19 -13.50
N LYS A 764 33.85 -5.36 -13.64
CA LYS A 764 35.10 -5.75 -14.31
C LYS A 764 35.82 -6.90 -13.59
N GLN A 765 35.69 -7.01 -12.27
CA GLN A 765 36.36 -8.06 -11.48
C GLN A 765 35.66 -9.40 -11.60
N LYS A 766 34.33 -9.43 -11.47
CA LYS A 766 33.52 -10.65 -11.53
C LYS A 766 32.38 -10.50 -12.56
N PRO A 767 32.68 -10.36 -13.88
CA PRO A 767 31.71 -9.98 -14.91
C PRO A 767 30.57 -10.99 -15.09
N LEU A 768 30.83 -12.27 -14.81
CA LEU A 768 29.84 -13.33 -14.92
C LEU A 768 29.07 -13.60 -13.62
N GLN A 769 29.32 -12.83 -12.55
CA GLN A 769 28.65 -12.98 -11.26
C GLN A 769 27.80 -11.74 -10.94
N PRO A 770 26.69 -11.49 -11.66
CA PRO A 770 25.83 -10.34 -11.40
C PRO A 770 25.28 -10.24 -9.97
N LEU A 771 25.16 -11.35 -9.23
CA LEU A 771 24.78 -11.29 -7.80
C LEU A 771 25.77 -10.47 -6.96
N TYR A 772 27.02 -10.35 -7.41
CA TYR A 772 28.09 -9.59 -6.74
C TYR A 772 28.05 -8.08 -7.05
N TRP A 773 27.64 -7.67 -8.25
CA TRP A 773 27.79 -6.27 -8.70
C TRP A 773 26.49 -5.55 -9.08
N ALA A 774 25.43 -6.28 -9.43
CA ALA A 774 24.13 -5.73 -9.81
C ALA A 774 23.16 -5.33 -8.65
N PRO A 775 23.40 -5.65 -7.34
CA PRO A 775 22.45 -5.24 -6.32
C PRO A 775 22.42 -3.73 -6.10
N PHE A 776 23.54 -3.03 -6.27
CA PHE A 776 23.68 -1.62 -5.90
C PHE A 776 22.84 -0.73 -6.81
N ILE A 777 22.10 0.21 -6.23
CA ILE A 777 21.18 1.11 -6.96
C ILE A 777 21.29 2.54 -6.46
N HIS A 778 21.24 3.51 -7.39
CA HIS A 778 21.21 4.94 -7.10
C HIS A 778 19.81 5.53 -7.30
N PHE A 779 19.29 6.21 -6.28
CA PHE A 779 18.00 6.88 -6.27
C PHE A 779 18.20 8.39 -6.05
N GLY A 780 17.49 9.25 -6.79
CA GLY A 780 17.46 10.69 -6.55
C GLY A 780 17.94 11.61 -7.70
N ALA A 781 18.19 12.87 -7.36
CA ALA A 781 18.20 14.03 -8.27
C ALA A 781 19.40 14.19 -9.20
#